data_AF-A0A1J3E1I7-F1
#
_entry.id   AF-A0A1J3E1I7-F1
#
_cell.length_a   1.000
_cell.length_b   1.000
_cell.length_c   1.000
_cell.angle_alpha   90.00
_cell.angle_beta   90.00
_cell.angle_gamma   90.00
#
_symmetry.space_group_name_H-M   'P 1'
#
loop_
_entity.id
_entity.type
_entity.pdbx_description
1 polymer ?
#
loop_
_entity_poly.entity_id
_entity_poly.type
_entity_poly.pdbx_seq_one_letter_code
_entity_poly.pdbx_strand_id
1 'polypeptide(L)'
;MWSSIENLKENLNKIALDVHADEEYEDDLLRYGTANGVGDLPDSNRRSSRSVSRYPISNGIESPHHHEIERYKAEIKKLQESEADIKALSVNYAALLREKEDQISRLNKENSSLKQNQSPDRLQKSVSLSKCRNHMSNGKGADSHIKEKDLADMLEKRTKSLAAVQAKELAKEREKSRDLQLSLQEEQKRNDSFKVEIESLRLDKNKTSVEISKVRSELDEIKHLQMKLNGQESHAVGTAVEHLKEVNKALEKENSELKLKRTELEAALEESRRPTSSKIFPDATESLTRHPSSLEKEKPGKEEMEKSLQRLETDLKETRRERDKARQELQRLKQHLLEKETEESEKMDEDSQLIEQLRQTNQYQKSQISHLEKILKQAMANQEDTRLSYDNDHRKFKETIEDLHQKLTNCLRTIESKNVELLNLQTALGQYYAEIEAKEHFERELAVAKDELLKLHARLKDADERLEFSNKEKEEVRSKLVHAEKVAAEWRNRVSKVEEDNAKVGRVLEQSMTRLNRMSVDSDYLVDRRIVIKLLVTYFQKNHSKEVLELMVRMLGFSEEDKERIGVAQQGGGKGVVRGVLGFPGRFVGGILGGKSVTSHASDNQSFADLWVDFLLKDAEERERREAEEAEEAAAAKAKQDAEKTREDAALSDSDFSAVPLRSWESNQRLSRLLA
;
A
#
# COMPACT_ATOMS: atom_id res chain seq x y z
N MET A 1 -31.85 29.44 19.33
CA MET A 1 -30.64 29.35 18.48
C MET A 1 -29.67 28.31 19.02
N TRP A 2 -28.98 28.51 20.14
CA TRP A 2 -28.08 27.48 20.72
C TRP A 2 -28.79 26.11 20.91
N SER A 3 -29.96 26.10 21.54
CA SER A 3 -30.81 24.90 21.69
C SER A 3 -31.23 24.23 20.37
N SER A 4 -31.28 24.98 19.26
CA SER A 4 -31.58 24.42 17.93
C SER A 4 -30.37 23.67 17.36
N ILE A 5 -29.15 24.04 17.75
CA ILE A 5 -27.90 23.39 17.33
C ILE A 5 -27.68 22.12 18.16
N GLU A 6 -28.00 22.16 19.46
CA GLU A 6 -27.95 20.98 20.34
C GLU A 6 -28.94 19.91 19.88
N ASN A 7 -30.22 20.25 19.65
CA ASN A 7 -31.20 19.31 19.09
C ASN A 7 -30.76 18.72 17.73
N LEU A 8 -30.09 19.50 16.87
CA LEU A 8 -29.64 19.02 15.56
C LEU A 8 -28.44 18.07 15.70
N LYS A 9 -27.52 18.34 16.63
CA LYS A 9 -26.43 17.45 17.01
C LYS A 9 -26.94 16.14 17.63
N GLU A 10 -27.94 16.21 18.50
CA GLU A 10 -28.54 15.04 19.14
C GLU A 10 -29.26 14.14 18.12
N ASN A 11 -30.04 14.72 17.20
CA ASN A 11 -30.65 13.96 16.10
C ASN A 11 -29.62 13.32 15.17
N LEU A 12 -28.53 14.02 14.81
CA LEU A 12 -27.43 13.43 14.03
C LEU A 12 -26.76 12.27 14.77
N ASN A 13 -26.51 12.42 16.08
CA ASN A 13 -25.89 11.36 16.88
C ASN A 13 -26.81 10.15 17.05
N LYS A 14 -28.13 10.35 17.07
CA LYS A 14 -29.11 9.27 17.09
C LYS A 14 -29.19 8.53 15.74
N ILE A 15 -29.22 9.26 14.62
CA ILE A 15 -29.17 8.66 13.28
C ILE A 15 -27.89 7.84 13.09
N ALA A 16 -26.75 8.33 13.59
CA ALA A 16 -25.49 7.59 13.54
C ALA A 16 -25.50 6.29 14.37
N LEU A 17 -26.25 6.24 15.48
CA LEU A 17 -26.44 5.02 16.28
C LEU A 17 -27.42 4.04 15.61
N ASP A 18 -28.56 4.54 15.11
CA ASP A 18 -29.57 3.70 14.44
C ASP A 18 -28.98 3.04 13.16
N VAL A 19 -28.03 3.69 12.47
CA VAL A 19 -27.34 3.13 11.28
C VAL A 19 -26.32 2.03 11.60
N HIS A 20 -25.84 1.92 12.84
CA HIS A 20 -24.89 0.88 13.28
C HIS A 20 -25.53 -0.26 14.07
N ALA A 21 -26.87 -0.32 14.14
CA ALA A 21 -27.60 -1.35 14.90
C ALA A 21 -28.03 -2.57 14.06
N ASP A 22 -27.95 -2.50 12.72
CA ASP A 22 -28.47 -3.55 11.81
C ASP A 22 -27.40 -4.55 11.30
N GLU A 23 -26.12 -4.43 11.68
CA GLU A 23 -25.01 -5.29 11.21
C GLU A 23 -24.75 -6.54 12.10
N GLU A 24 -25.77 -7.15 12.71
CA GLU A 24 -25.62 -8.31 13.63
C GLU A 24 -26.47 -9.56 13.26
N TYR A 25 -26.82 -9.78 11.97
CA TYR A 25 -27.69 -10.89 11.54
C TYR A 25 -27.29 -11.65 10.24
N GLU A 26 -25.99 -11.73 9.89
CA GLU A 26 -25.50 -12.43 8.67
C GLU A 26 -24.27 -13.34 8.94
N ASP A 27 -24.37 -14.33 9.85
CA ASP A 27 -23.30 -15.35 10.08
C ASP A 27 -23.80 -16.82 10.15
N ASP A 28 -25.09 -17.10 9.85
CA ASP A 28 -25.70 -18.42 10.11
C ASP A 28 -26.18 -19.18 8.84
N LEU A 29 -25.88 -18.69 7.63
CA LEU A 29 -26.38 -19.27 6.35
C LEU A 29 -25.32 -19.68 5.32
N LEU A 30 -24.08 -19.98 5.75
CA LEU A 30 -23.03 -20.56 4.89
C LEU A 30 -22.52 -21.94 5.36
N ARG A 31 -23.40 -22.76 5.96
CA ARG A 31 -23.19 -24.20 6.11
C ARG A 31 -24.21 -25.01 5.29
N TYR A 32 -23.70 -26.09 4.67
CA TYR A 32 -24.34 -27.00 3.70
C TYR A 32 -24.48 -26.47 2.27
N GLY A 33 -23.74 -27.03 1.30
CA GLY A 33 -24.02 -26.72 -0.11
C GLY A 33 -23.17 -27.36 -1.22
N THR A 34 -21.87 -27.61 -1.03
CA THR A 34 -21.02 -28.06 -2.15
C THR A 34 -20.14 -29.25 -1.80
N ALA A 35 -20.43 -30.40 -2.43
CA ALA A 35 -19.57 -31.58 -2.43
C ALA A 35 -19.22 -31.97 -3.88
N ASN A 36 -18.07 -32.63 -4.06
CA ASN A 36 -17.53 -33.18 -5.31
C ASN A 36 -17.04 -32.16 -6.36
N GLY A 37 -15.74 -32.23 -6.67
CA GLY A 37 -15.07 -31.38 -7.66
C GLY A 37 -13.58 -31.72 -7.76
N VAL A 38 -13.25 -32.94 -8.20
CA VAL A 38 -11.86 -33.43 -8.28
C VAL A 38 -11.10 -32.71 -9.40
N GLY A 39 -9.88 -32.25 -9.13
CA GLY A 39 -9.04 -31.58 -10.13
C GLY A 39 -7.68 -31.11 -9.60
N ASP A 40 -6.78 -32.04 -9.28
CA ASP A 40 -5.35 -31.73 -9.05
C ASP A 40 -4.70 -31.14 -10.31
N LEU A 41 -3.84 -30.13 -10.13
CA LEU A 41 -2.62 -29.87 -10.91
C LEU A 41 -1.71 -28.90 -10.11
N PRO A 42 -0.37 -28.96 -10.24
CA PRO A 42 0.53 -28.59 -9.16
C PRO A 42 1.18 -27.20 -9.23
N ASP A 43 1.74 -26.78 -8.11
CA ASP A 43 2.71 -25.67 -7.98
C ASP A 43 3.97 -25.91 -8.86
N SER A 44 4.46 -24.84 -9.49
CA SER A 44 5.73 -24.83 -10.21
C SER A 44 6.27 -23.39 -10.32
N ASN A 45 6.91 -22.95 -9.24
CA ASN A 45 7.47 -21.61 -9.12
C ASN A 45 8.81 -21.46 -9.90
N ARG A 46 9.02 -20.27 -10.51
CA ARG A 46 10.28 -19.76 -11.13
C ARG A 46 10.91 -20.57 -12.30
N ARG A 47 11.01 -19.89 -13.46
CA ARG A 47 12.34 -19.52 -14.01
C ARG A 47 12.29 -18.34 -14.99
N SER A 48 13.32 -17.51 -14.92
CA SER A 48 13.55 -16.40 -15.85
C SER A 48 14.33 -16.89 -17.08
N SER A 49 13.90 -16.44 -18.27
CA SER A 49 14.66 -16.54 -19.52
C SER A 49 14.37 -15.30 -20.38
N ARG A 50 15.42 -14.55 -20.74
CA ARG A 50 15.33 -13.47 -21.74
C ARG A 50 15.31 -14.08 -23.14
N SER A 51 14.38 -13.66 -23.99
CA SER A 51 14.47 -13.86 -25.45
C SER A 51 14.01 -12.61 -26.19
N VAL A 52 14.97 -11.87 -26.77
CA VAL A 52 14.67 -10.79 -27.71
C VAL A 52 14.14 -11.42 -29.01
N SER A 53 12.94 -11.01 -29.44
CA SER A 53 12.46 -11.25 -30.80
C SER A 53 12.12 -9.91 -31.45
N ARG A 54 12.48 -9.75 -32.73
CA ARG A 54 12.51 -8.47 -33.45
C ARG A 54 11.92 -8.68 -34.83
N TYR A 55 10.64 -8.35 -35.02
CA TYR A 55 9.97 -8.38 -36.32
C TYR A 55 9.18 -7.08 -36.58
N PRO A 56 8.92 -6.72 -37.85
CA PRO A 56 8.87 -5.32 -38.26
C PRO A 56 7.46 -4.74 -38.41
N ILE A 57 7.42 -3.42 -38.62
CA ILE A 57 6.24 -2.66 -39.04
C ILE A 57 5.78 -3.16 -40.42
N SER A 58 4.49 -3.48 -40.54
CA SER A 58 3.79 -3.64 -41.82
C SER A 58 2.71 -2.57 -41.95
N ASN A 59 2.80 -1.76 -43.02
CA ASN A 59 1.85 -0.66 -43.26
C ASN A 59 0.44 -1.16 -43.63
N GLY A 60 -0.56 -0.29 -43.45
CA GLY A 60 -1.51 -0.06 -44.54
C GLY A 60 -2.90 -0.71 -44.46
N ILE A 61 -3.47 -0.92 -43.28
CA ILE A 61 -4.94 -0.96 -43.13
C ILE A 61 -5.32 -0.03 -41.99
N GLU A 62 -5.92 1.12 -42.32
CA GLU A 62 -6.43 2.06 -41.33
C GLU A 62 -7.77 1.55 -40.79
N SER A 63 -7.71 0.84 -39.65
CA SER A 63 -8.90 0.35 -38.95
C SER A 63 -9.80 1.53 -38.54
N PRO A 64 -11.14 1.42 -38.65
CA PRO A 64 -12.07 2.47 -38.20
C PRO A 64 -11.82 2.92 -36.74
N HIS A 65 -11.37 2.01 -35.89
CA HIS A 65 -11.04 2.30 -34.49
C HIS A 65 -9.81 3.22 -34.33
N HIS A 66 -8.93 3.36 -35.33
CA HIS A 66 -7.81 4.31 -35.23
C HIS A 66 -8.31 5.76 -35.20
N HIS A 67 -9.24 6.11 -36.08
CA HIS A 67 -9.93 7.40 -36.12
C HIS A 67 -10.84 7.66 -34.89
N GLU A 68 -11.12 6.63 -34.09
CA GLU A 68 -11.87 6.70 -32.84
C GLU A 68 -10.92 6.87 -31.64
N ILE A 69 -9.81 6.12 -31.62
CA ILE A 69 -8.70 6.25 -30.66
C ILE A 69 -8.04 7.64 -30.74
N GLU A 70 -7.79 8.18 -31.94
CA GLU A 70 -7.25 9.55 -32.05
C GLU A 70 -8.26 10.63 -31.61
N ARG A 71 -9.56 10.39 -31.77
CA ARG A 71 -10.60 11.27 -31.19
C ARG A 71 -10.59 11.21 -29.67
N TYR A 72 -10.56 10.03 -29.07
CA TYR A 72 -10.46 9.90 -27.62
C TYR A 72 -9.13 10.45 -27.06
N LYS A 73 -8.00 10.32 -27.75
CA LYS A 73 -6.74 10.99 -27.38
C LYS A 73 -6.87 12.51 -27.39
N ALA A 74 -7.50 13.09 -28.42
CA ALA A 74 -7.71 14.53 -28.50
C ALA A 74 -8.65 15.03 -27.39
N GLU A 75 -9.68 14.25 -27.04
CA GLU A 75 -10.60 14.56 -25.94
C GLU A 75 -9.93 14.42 -24.57
N ILE A 76 -9.13 13.36 -24.33
CA ILE A 76 -8.31 13.21 -23.12
C ILE A 76 -7.34 14.38 -22.96
N LYS A 77 -6.67 14.80 -24.04
CA LYS A 77 -5.76 15.96 -24.01
C LYS A 77 -6.50 17.26 -23.67
N LYS A 78 -7.67 17.48 -24.26
CA LYS A 78 -8.54 18.64 -23.95
C LYS A 78 -9.04 18.61 -22.50
N LEU A 79 -9.35 17.44 -21.96
CA LEU A 79 -9.73 17.25 -20.56
C LEU A 79 -8.55 17.57 -19.63
N GLN A 80 -7.34 17.08 -19.93
CA GLN A 80 -6.11 17.40 -19.18
C GLN A 80 -5.77 18.90 -19.20
N GLU A 81 -5.97 19.57 -20.34
CA GLU A 81 -5.84 21.02 -20.46
C GLU A 81 -6.87 21.74 -19.58
N SER A 82 -8.14 21.32 -19.61
CA SER A 82 -9.17 21.89 -18.73
C SER A 82 -8.94 21.60 -17.23
N GLU A 83 -8.33 20.46 -16.89
CA GLU A 83 -7.97 20.11 -15.51
C GLU A 83 -6.83 21.00 -15.01
N ALA A 84 -5.85 21.32 -15.87
CA ALA A 84 -4.78 22.27 -15.57
C ALA A 84 -5.33 23.70 -15.36
N ASP A 85 -6.26 24.15 -16.21
CA ASP A 85 -6.93 25.45 -16.05
C ASP A 85 -7.77 25.51 -14.76
N ILE A 86 -8.51 24.45 -14.42
CA ILE A 86 -9.28 24.36 -13.17
C ILE A 86 -8.33 24.41 -11.95
N LYS A 87 -7.19 23.73 -12.00
CA LYS A 87 -6.16 23.79 -10.93
C LYS A 87 -5.53 25.18 -10.82
N ALA A 88 -5.25 25.85 -11.94
CA ALA A 88 -4.74 27.23 -11.93
C ALA A 88 -5.77 28.22 -11.35
N LEU A 89 -7.05 28.06 -11.71
CA LEU A 89 -8.16 28.82 -11.14
C LEU A 89 -8.33 28.55 -9.64
N SER A 90 -8.27 27.29 -9.18
CA SER A 90 -8.44 26.97 -7.75
C SER A 90 -7.30 27.53 -6.89
N VAL A 91 -6.06 27.53 -7.39
CA VAL A 91 -4.92 28.19 -6.72
C VAL A 91 -5.13 29.71 -6.64
N ASN A 92 -5.67 30.33 -7.71
CA ASN A 92 -5.97 31.77 -7.72
C ASN A 92 -7.12 32.12 -6.74
N TYR A 93 -8.18 31.31 -6.69
CA TYR A 93 -9.25 31.45 -5.70
C TYR A 93 -8.76 31.27 -4.27
N ALA A 94 -7.86 30.32 -4.01
CA ALA A 94 -7.26 30.13 -2.69
C ALA A 94 -6.39 31.35 -2.27
N ALA A 95 -5.66 31.95 -3.21
CA ALA A 95 -4.90 33.18 -2.96
C ALA A 95 -5.83 34.39 -2.67
N LEU A 96 -6.91 34.54 -3.45
CA LEU A 96 -7.92 35.59 -3.24
C LEU A 96 -8.67 35.41 -1.91
N LEU A 97 -9.01 34.17 -1.54
CA LEU A 97 -9.59 33.83 -0.23
C LEU A 97 -8.67 34.27 0.91
N ARG A 98 -7.38 33.91 0.86
CA ARG A 98 -6.41 34.40 1.85
C ARG A 98 -6.34 35.91 1.89
N GLU A 99 -6.34 36.60 0.73
CA GLU A 99 -6.35 38.08 0.72
C GLU A 99 -7.59 38.64 1.44
N LYS A 100 -8.76 38.01 1.31
CA LYS A 100 -9.98 38.43 2.02
C LYS A 100 -9.97 38.06 3.50
N GLU A 101 -9.43 36.92 3.89
CA GLU A 101 -9.19 36.57 5.29
C GLU A 101 -8.22 37.56 5.95
N ASP A 102 -7.18 37.98 5.23
CA ASP A 102 -6.21 38.97 5.67
C ASP A 102 -6.82 40.37 5.76
N GLN A 103 -7.67 40.76 4.79
CA GLN A 103 -8.41 42.02 4.78
C GLN A 103 -9.44 42.08 5.92
N ILE A 104 -10.17 41.00 6.18
CA ILE A 104 -11.08 40.83 7.33
C ILE A 104 -10.27 40.89 8.64
N SER A 105 -9.10 40.23 8.71
CA SER A 105 -8.24 40.24 9.89
C SER A 105 -7.70 41.63 10.22
N ARG A 106 -7.35 42.43 9.20
CA ARG A 106 -6.96 43.84 9.35
C ARG A 106 -8.14 44.68 9.83
N LEU A 107 -9.31 44.56 9.19
CA LEU A 107 -10.54 45.26 9.58
C LEU A 107 -11.04 44.87 10.98
N ASN A 108 -10.81 43.63 11.45
CA ASN A 108 -11.20 43.19 12.79
C ASN A 108 -10.23 43.71 13.86
N LYS A 109 -8.93 43.78 13.56
CA LYS A 109 -7.93 44.49 14.39
C LYS A 109 -8.23 45.99 14.46
N GLU A 110 -8.60 46.61 13.34
CA GLU A 110 -9.02 48.01 13.28
C GLU A 110 -10.32 48.25 14.08
N ASN A 111 -11.37 47.44 13.90
CA ASN A 111 -12.60 47.52 14.70
C ASN A 111 -12.37 47.30 16.19
N SER A 112 -11.42 46.43 16.57
CA SER A 112 -11.02 46.25 17.97
C SER A 112 -10.31 47.49 18.51
N SER A 113 -9.43 48.09 17.71
CA SER A 113 -8.73 49.34 18.03
C SER A 113 -9.69 50.53 18.09
N LEU A 114 -10.71 50.58 17.24
CA LEU A 114 -11.77 51.58 17.25
C LEU A 114 -12.67 51.42 18.48
N LYS A 115 -13.06 50.19 18.86
CA LYS A 115 -13.76 49.93 20.13
C LYS A 115 -12.94 50.36 21.35
N GLN A 116 -11.62 50.14 21.34
CA GLN A 116 -10.73 50.60 22.40
C GLN A 116 -10.63 52.13 22.45
N ASN A 117 -10.58 52.81 21.30
CA ASN A 117 -10.57 54.27 21.20
C ASN A 117 -11.95 54.94 21.38
N GLN A 118 -13.05 54.18 21.26
CA GLN A 118 -14.43 54.58 21.57
C GLN A 118 -14.84 54.24 23.01
N SER A 119 -13.91 53.80 23.85
CA SER A 119 -14.06 53.94 25.30
C SER A 119 -14.30 55.43 25.64
N PRO A 120 -15.19 55.76 26.60
CA PRO A 120 -15.76 57.12 26.72
C PRO A 120 -14.78 58.21 27.19
N ASP A 121 -13.50 57.88 27.40
CA ASP A 121 -12.53 58.68 28.15
C ASP A 121 -11.51 59.43 27.26
N ARG A 122 -11.63 59.34 25.92
CA ARG A 122 -10.63 59.92 24.99
C ARG A 122 -11.13 60.95 23.97
N LEU A 123 -12.44 61.16 23.84
CA LEU A 123 -13.03 62.06 22.83
C LEU A 123 -12.87 63.58 23.11
N GLN A 124 -12.31 63.98 24.25
CA GLN A 124 -12.08 65.40 24.58
C GLN A 124 -10.74 65.99 24.06
N LYS A 125 -9.81 65.19 23.51
CA LYS A 125 -8.38 65.60 23.43
C LYS A 125 -7.72 65.64 22.04
N SER A 126 -8.49 65.60 20.95
CA SER A 126 -7.95 65.57 19.57
C SER A 126 -8.38 66.73 18.66
N VAL A 127 -9.35 67.56 19.06
CA VAL A 127 -9.89 68.68 18.25
C VAL A 127 -8.97 69.93 18.24
N SER A 128 -7.74 69.83 18.76
CA SER A 128 -6.86 70.99 18.98
C SER A 128 -5.38 70.69 18.82
N LEU A 129 -4.92 70.50 17.57
CA LEU A 129 -3.52 70.67 17.15
C LEU A 129 -3.36 70.77 15.62
N SER A 130 -2.18 71.23 15.18
CA SER A 130 -1.73 71.28 13.77
C SER A 130 -2.62 72.03 12.74
N LYS A 131 -2.93 73.30 13.04
CA LYS A 131 -3.05 74.34 12.00
C LYS A 131 -1.74 75.15 11.98
N CYS A 132 -1.31 75.61 10.80
CA CYS A 132 -0.16 76.52 10.54
C CYS A 132 1.28 75.96 10.72
N ARG A 133 2.00 75.78 9.59
CA ARG A 133 3.43 76.13 9.40
C ARG A 133 3.76 76.09 7.88
N ASN A 134 3.60 77.16 7.10
CA ASN A 134 4.37 78.42 7.00
C ASN A 134 5.60 78.37 6.07
N HIS A 135 5.39 78.85 4.83
CA HIS A 135 6.23 79.79 4.06
C HIS A 135 7.67 79.45 3.61
N MET A 136 8.12 80.25 2.62
CA MET A 136 9.44 80.36 1.97
C MET A 136 9.68 79.35 0.82
N SER A 137 10.32 79.72 -0.31
CA SER A 137 10.89 81.02 -0.71
C SER A 137 10.72 81.30 -2.22
N ASN A 138 10.82 82.58 -2.59
CA ASN A 138 10.87 83.05 -3.99
C ASN A 138 12.24 82.72 -4.61
N GLY A 139 12.29 82.21 -5.85
CA GLY A 139 13.55 81.95 -6.56
C GLY A 139 13.37 81.98 -8.08
N LYS A 140 14.18 82.78 -8.79
CA LYS A 140 14.12 82.89 -10.27
C LYS A 140 14.91 81.74 -10.91
N GLY A 141 14.25 80.91 -11.73
CA GLY A 141 14.87 79.76 -12.40
C GLY A 141 14.20 79.38 -13.72
N ALA A 142 14.32 80.21 -14.76
CA ALA A 142 13.63 79.98 -16.03
C ALA A 142 14.08 78.71 -16.81
N ASP A 143 15.28 78.17 -16.52
CA ASP A 143 15.84 76.97 -17.16
C ASP A 143 15.65 75.67 -16.36
N SER A 144 15.35 75.76 -15.05
CA SER A 144 14.94 74.58 -14.26
C SER A 144 13.46 74.25 -14.50
N HIS A 145 12.62 75.27 -14.66
CA HIS A 145 11.17 75.12 -14.77
C HIS A 145 10.72 74.36 -16.04
N ILE A 146 11.51 74.37 -17.12
CA ILE A 146 11.23 73.56 -18.32
C ILE A 146 11.39 72.07 -17.99
N LYS A 147 12.53 71.68 -17.40
CA LYS A 147 12.83 70.29 -17.00
C LYS A 147 11.88 69.79 -15.91
N GLU A 148 11.51 70.67 -14.98
CA GLU A 148 10.51 70.40 -13.94
C GLU A 148 9.10 70.18 -14.55
N LYS A 149 8.72 70.99 -15.55
CA LYS A 149 7.46 70.82 -16.28
C LYS A 149 7.48 69.53 -17.11
N ASP A 150 8.56 69.21 -17.81
CA ASP A 150 8.69 67.96 -18.58
C ASP A 150 8.63 66.74 -17.66
N LEU A 151 9.20 66.82 -16.45
CA LEU A 151 9.06 65.81 -15.40
C LEU A 151 7.62 65.72 -14.86
N ALA A 152 6.93 66.84 -14.65
CA ALA A 152 5.53 66.85 -14.25
C ALA A 152 4.62 66.23 -15.34
N ASP A 153 4.82 66.59 -16.61
CA ASP A 153 4.17 66.00 -17.77
C ASP A 153 4.43 64.48 -17.88
N MET A 154 5.67 64.04 -17.62
CA MET A 154 6.05 62.62 -17.59
C MET A 154 5.35 61.87 -16.44
N LEU A 155 5.31 62.46 -15.24
CA LEU A 155 4.62 61.88 -14.08
C LEU A 155 3.11 61.85 -14.29
N GLU A 156 2.53 62.87 -14.90
CA GLU A 156 1.10 62.92 -15.21
C GLU A 156 0.74 61.88 -16.30
N LYS A 157 1.55 61.75 -17.36
CA LYS A 157 1.42 60.69 -18.38
C LYS A 157 1.54 59.29 -17.75
N ARG A 158 2.48 59.08 -16.83
CA ARG A 158 2.65 57.82 -16.08
C ARG A 158 1.50 57.53 -15.12
N THR A 159 0.91 58.56 -14.51
CA THR A 159 -0.26 58.43 -13.61
C THR A 159 -1.51 58.13 -14.43
N LYS A 160 -1.71 58.81 -15.56
CA LYS A 160 -2.79 58.53 -16.52
C LYS A 160 -2.71 57.13 -17.11
N SER A 161 -1.50 56.64 -17.47
CA SER A 161 -1.34 55.27 -17.96
C SER A 161 -1.56 54.21 -16.88
N LEU A 162 -1.08 54.43 -15.65
CA LEU A 162 -1.35 53.55 -14.50
C LEU A 162 -2.86 53.47 -14.22
N ALA A 163 -3.55 54.62 -14.18
CA ALA A 163 -5.00 54.67 -13.98
C ALA A 163 -5.77 53.99 -15.14
N ALA A 164 -5.31 54.13 -16.39
CA ALA A 164 -5.91 53.45 -17.54
C ALA A 164 -5.69 51.92 -17.52
N VAL A 165 -4.57 51.43 -16.98
CA VAL A 165 -4.35 49.99 -16.73
C VAL A 165 -5.28 49.50 -15.63
N GLN A 166 -5.30 50.16 -14.46
CA GLN A 166 -6.19 49.83 -13.35
C GLN A 166 -7.68 49.84 -13.75
N ALA A 167 -8.11 50.79 -14.58
CA ALA A 167 -9.47 50.84 -15.10
C ALA A 167 -9.82 49.64 -16.00
N LYS A 168 -8.86 49.15 -16.80
CA LYS A 168 -9.02 47.93 -17.61
C LYS A 168 -9.02 46.67 -16.75
N GLU A 169 -8.18 46.61 -15.71
CA GLU A 169 -8.16 45.53 -14.71
C GLU A 169 -9.53 45.42 -14.03
N LEU A 170 -10.03 46.53 -13.48
CA LEU A 170 -11.34 46.63 -12.82
C LEU A 170 -12.52 46.36 -13.76
N ALA A 171 -12.38 46.62 -15.07
CA ALA A 171 -13.38 46.23 -16.05
C ALA A 171 -13.44 44.71 -16.22
N LYS A 172 -12.28 44.04 -16.37
CA LYS A 172 -12.19 42.58 -16.45
C LYS A 172 -12.67 41.88 -15.17
N GLU A 173 -12.33 42.38 -13.99
CA GLU A 173 -12.81 41.79 -12.74
C GLU A 173 -14.33 41.93 -12.57
N ARG A 174 -14.91 43.06 -13.02
CA ARG A 174 -16.38 43.24 -13.08
C ARG A 174 -17.05 42.37 -14.15
N GLU A 175 -16.31 41.91 -15.15
CA GLU A 175 -16.77 40.99 -16.19
C GLU A 175 -16.81 39.56 -15.65
N LYS A 176 -15.66 39.05 -15.17
CA LYS A 176 -15.58 37.77 -14.43
C LYS A 176 -16.63 37.67 -13.31
N SER A 177 -16.84 38.75 -12.54
CA SER A 177 -17.85 38.78 -11.46
C SER A 177 -19.28 38.58 -11.98
N ARG A 178 -19.61 39.08 -13.18
CA ARG A 178 -20.91 38.85 -13.82
C ARG A 178 -21.01 37.44 -14.38
N ASP A 179 -19.96 36.92 -14.99
CA ASP A 179 -19.94 35.57 -15.57
C ASP A 179 -20.09 34.50 -14.46
N LEU A 180 -19.43 34.70 -13.32
CA LEU A 180 -19.58 33.87 -12.11
C LEU A 180 -20.98 34.00 -11.50
N GLN A 181 -21.58 35.19 -11.50
CA GLN A 181 -22.96 35.38 -11.03
C GLN A 181 -23.98 34.69 -11.94
N LEU A 182 -23.76 34.69 -13.26
CA LEU A 182 -24.59 33.95 -14.22
C LEU A 182 -24.43 32.43 -14.04
N SER A 183 -23.19 31.94 -13.95
CA SER A 183 -22.89 30.52 -13.69
C SER A 183 -23.54 30.03 -12.39
N LEU A 184 -23.42 30.80 -11.29
CA LEU A 184 -24.10 30.50 -10.03
C LEU A 184 -25.64 30.46 -10.18
N GLN A 185 -26.23 31.34 -10.99
CA GLN A 185 -27.66 31.34 -11.25
C GLN A 185 -28.11 30.15 -12.13
N GLU A 186 -27.25 29.67 -13.03
CA GLU A 186 -27.51 28.43 -13.78
C GLU A 186 -27.43 27.19 -12.89
N GLU A 187 -26.41 27.09 -12.02
CA GLU A 187 -26.29 25.99 -11.05
C GLU A 187 -27.46 25.98 -10.06
N GLN A 188 -27.95 27.14 -9.63
CA GLN A 188 -29.18 27.23 -8.82
C GLN A 188 -30.38 26.65 -9.57
N LYS A 189 -30.58 26.99 -10.86
CA LYS A 189 -31.66 26.42 -11.69
C LYS A 189 -31.49 24.92 -11.92
N ARG A 190 -30.26 24.42 -12.11
CA ARG A 190 -29.96 22.98 -12.23
C ARG A 190 -30.31 22.25 -10.92
N ASN A 191 -29.90 22.80 -9.78
CA ASN A 191 -30.21 22.24 -8.46
C ASN A 191 -31.73 22.25 -8.15
N ASP A 192 -32.46 23.32 -8.48
CA ASP A 192 -33.92 23.36 -8.37
C ASP A 192 -34.59 22.32 -9.29
N SER A 193 -34.06 22.12 -10.51
CA SER A 193 -34.53 21.07 -11.43
C SER A 193 -34.30 19.66 -10.87
N PHE A 194 -33.10 19.36 -10.36
CA PHE A 194 -32.80 18.07 -9.72
C PHE A 194 -33.65 17.85 -8.47
N LYS A 195 -33.98 18.91 -7.71
CA LYS A 195 -34.89 18.81 -6.57
C LYS A 195 -36.30 18.39 -6.99
N VAL A 196 -36.83 18.99 -8.08
CA VAL A 196 -38.13 18.60 -8.65
C VAL A 196 -38.10 17.16 -9.16
N GLU A 197 -37.01 16.74 -9.82
CA GLU A 197 -36.82 15.36 -10.30
C GLU A 197 -36.77 14.34 -9.14
N ILE A 198 -36.09 14.68 -8.04
CA ILE A 198 -36.09 13.88 -6.80
C ILE A 198 -37.50 13.80 -6.18
N GLU A 199 -38.28 14.88 -6.23
CA GLU A 199 -39.67 14.89 -5.75
C GLU A 199 -40.61 14.05 -6.64
N SER A 200 -40.45 14.06 -7.96
CA SER A 200 -41.20 13.16 -8.85
C SER A 200 -40.80 11.69 -8.69
N LEU A 201 -39.50 11.37 -8.62
CA LEU A 201 -39.01 10.00 -8.38
C LEU A 201 -39.47 9.45 -7.02
N ARG A 202 -39.62 10.30 -6.00
CA ARG A 202 -40.24 9.93 -4.72
C ARG A 202 -41.73 9.64 -4.87
N LEU A 203 -42.46 10.39 -5.69
CA LEU A 203 -43.88 10.16 -5.95
C LEU A 203 -44.11 8.86 -6.72
N ASP A 204 -43.27 8.56 -7.72
CA ASP A 204 -43.32 7.29 -8.46
C ASP A 204 -42.91 6.09 -7.59
N LYS A 205 -41.91 6.25 -6.70
CA LYS A 205 -41.60 5.23 -5.68
C LYS A 205 -42.78 4.98 -4.73
N ASN A 206 -43.50 6.02 -4.33
CA ASN A 206 -44.69 5.86 -3.47
C ASN A 206 -45.83 5.17 -4.23
N LYS A 207 -46.06 5.54 -5.49
CA LYS A 207 -47.07 4.92 -6.36
C LYS A 207 -46.79 3.43 -6.58
N THR A 208 -45.57 3.08 -6.97
CA THR A 208 -45.16 1.68 -7.16
C THR A 208 -45.21 0.88 -5.85
N SER A 209 -44.91 1.50 -4.70
CA SER A 209 -45.11 0.86 -3.38
C SER A 209 -46.59 0.54 -3.09
N VAL A 210 -47.52 1.42 -3.49
CA VAL A 210 -48.97 1.16 -3.38
C VAL A 210 -49.40 0.05 -4.32
N GLU A 211 -48.91 0.02 -5.56
CA GLU A 211 -49.18 -1.05 -6.53
C GLU A 211 -48.63 -2.41 -6.02
N ILE A 212 -47.44 -2.44 -5.45
CA ILE A 212 -46.86 -3.64 -4.81
C ILE A 212 -47.69 -4.10 -3.60
N SER A 213 -48.18 -3.18 -2.76
CA SER A 213 -49.03 -3.54 -1.62
C SER A 213 -50.38 -4.12 -2.06
N LYS A 214 -50.97 -3.59 -3.14
CA LYS A 214 -52.18 -4.13 -3.77
C LYS A 214 -51.95 -5.54 -4.31
N VAL A 215 -50.89 -5.75 -5.09
CA VAL A 215 -50.52 -7.09 -5.62
C VAL A 215 -50.26 -8.10 -4.49
N ARG A 216 -49.68 -7.67 -3.35
CA ARG A 216 -49.53 -8.52 -2.16
C ARG A 216 -50.90 -8.91 -1.57
N SER A 217 -51.84 -7.98 -1.44
CA SER A 217 -53.19 -8.30 -0.95
C SER A 217 -53.97 -9.22 -1.90
N GLU A 218 -53.83 -9.04 -3.22
CA GLU A 218 -54.43 -9.92 -4.23
C GLU A 218 -53.82 -11.33 -4.18
N LEU A 219 -52.51 -11.43 -3.98
CA LEU A 219 -51.82 -12.72 -3.80
C LEU A 219 -52.28 -13.46 -2.53
N ASP A 220 -52.50 -12.74 -1.43
CA ASP A 220 -53.00 -13.34 -0.18
C ASP A 220 -54.49 -13.73 -0.27
N GLU A 221 -55.30 -12.98 -1.02
CA GLU A 221 -56.67 -13.39 -1.35
C GLU A 221 -56.69 -14.64 -2.24
N ILE A 222 -55.81 -14.74 -3.25
CA ILE A 222 -55.65 -15.95 -4.08
C ILE A 222 -55.24 -17.15 -3.23
N LYS A 223 -54.30 -17.03 -2.29
CA LYS A 223 -53.95 -18.10 -1.34
C LYS A 223 -55.16 -18.53 -0.51
N HIS A 224 -55.95 -17.57 -0.02
CA HIS A 224 -57.15 -17.85 0.78
C HIS A 224 -58.23 -18.56 -0.05
N LEU A 225 -58.41 -18.18 -1.31
CA LEU A 225 -59.31 -18.86 -2.25
C LEU A 225 -58.84 -20.27 -2.60
N GLN A 226 -57.53 -20.49 -2.82
CA GLN A 226 -56.97 -21.83 -3.00
C GLN A 226 -57.18 -22.71 -1.77
N MET A 227 -56.98 -22.17 -0.55
CA MET A 227 -57.19 -22.93 0.68
C MET A 227 -58.67 -23.28 0.91
N LYS A 228 -59.59 -22.38 0.54
CA LYS A 228 -61.05 -22.65 0.51
C LYS A 228 -61.39 -23.74 -0.51
N LEU A 229 -60.90 -23.65 -1.73
CA LEU A 229 -61.16 -24.61 -2.80
C LEU A 229 -60.70 -26.02 -2.41
N ASN A 230 -59.44 -26.15 -1.96
CA ASN A 230 -58.87 -27.42 -1.52
C ASN A 230 -59.59 -27.99 -0.29
N GLY A 231 -60.07 -27.13 0.62
CA GLY A 231 -60.93 -27.53 1.74
C GLY A 231 -62.31 -28.04 1.30
N GLN A 232 -62.94 -27.40 0.31
CA GLN A 232 -64.22 -27.86 -0.26
C GLN A 232 -64.06 -29.16 -1.05
N GLU A 233 -62.98 -29.30 -1.82
CA GLU A 233 -62.67 -30.52 -2.59
C GLU A 233 -62.39 -31.70 -1.64
N SER A 234 -61.56 -31.50 -0.61
CA SER A 234 -61.35 -32.49 0.44
C SER A 234 -62.64 -32.90 1.16
N HIS A 235 -63.54 -31.95 1.44
CA HIS A 235 -64.85 -32.27 2.02
C HIS A 235 -65.74 -33.06 1.05
N ALA A 236 -65.82 -32.66 -0.23
CA ALA A 236 -66.63 -33.34 -1.23
C ALA A 236 -66.15 -34.78 -1.49
N VAL A 237 -64.83 -34.99 -1.54
CA VAL A 237 -64.21 -36.33 -1.60
C VAL A 237 -64.54 -37.13 -0.34
N GLY A 238 -64.48 -36.51 0.85
CA GLY A 238 -64.90 -37.13 2.11
C GLY A 238 -66.34 -37.65 2.06
N THR A 239 -67.31 -36.79 1.73
CA THR A 239 -68.73 -37.17 1.63
C THR A 239 -68.99 -38.25 0.58
N ALA A 240 -68.29 -38.20 -0.56
CA ALA A 240 -68.39 -39.23 -1.61
C ALA A 240 -67.83 -40.58 -1.15
N VAL A 241 -66.73 -40.58 -0.40
CA VAL A 241 -66.13 -41.79 0.21
C VAL A 241 -67.04 -42.37 1.30
N GLU A 242 -67.68 -41.53 2.12
CA GLU A 242 -68.65 -41.99 3.12
C GLU A 242 -69.89 -42.60 2.45
N HIS A 243 -70.47 -41.96 1.44
CA HIS A 243 -71.58 -42.51 0.67
C HIS A 243 -71.21 -43.85 0.00
N LEU A 244 -70.02 -43.95 -0.64
CA LEU A 244 -69.53 -45.22 -1.19
C LEU A 244 -69.36 -46.31 -0.13
N LYS A 245 -68.96 -45.95 1.09
CA LYS A 245 -68.80 -46.86 2.23
C LYS A 245 -70.15 -47.33 2.80
N GLU A 246 -71.19 -46.50 2.73
CA GLU A 246 -72.56 -46.90 3.04
C GLU A 246 -73.17 -47.81 1.97
N VAL A 247 -72.97 -47.49 0.69
CA VAL A 247 -73.37 -48.35 -0.44
C VAL A 247 -72.67 -49.71 -0.37
N ASN A 248 -71.37 -49.76 -0.06
CA ASN A 248 -70.67 -51.03 0.16
C ASN A 248 -71.28 -51.83 1.31
N LYS A 249 -71.58 -51.21 2.47
CA LYS A 249 -72.27 -51.90 3.58
C LYS A 249 -73.65 -52.42 3.19
N ALA A 250 -74.38 -51.72 2.32
CA ALA A 250 -75.67 -52.17 1.81
C ALA A 250 -75.50 -53.39 0.90
N LEU A 251 -74.54 -53.35 -0.03
CA LEU A 251 -74.20 -54.47 -0.92
C LEU A 251 -73.63 -55.68 -0.15
N GLU A 252 -72.84 -55.47 0.91
CA GLU A 252 -72.37 -56.54 1.80
C GLU A 252 -73.53 -57.25 2.51
N LYS A 253 -74.51 -56.48 3.02
CA LYS A 253 -75.75 -57.03 3.61
C LYS A 253 -76.55 -57.82 2.58
N GLU A 254 -76.84 -57.23 1.41
CA GLU A 254 -77.59 -57.89 0.35
C GLU A 254 -76.88 -59.18 -0.12
N ASN A 255 -75.56 -59.15 -0.27
CA ASN A 255 -74.75 -60.33 -0.62
C ASN A 255 -74.80 -61.40 0.50
N SER A 256 -74.89 -61.01 1.77
CA SER A 256 -75.13 -61.94 2.88
C SER A 256 -76.56 -62.53 2.87
N GLU A 257 -77.58 -61.74 2.56
CA GLU A 257 -78.95 -62.22 2.38
C GLU A 257 -79.10 -63.14 1.18
N LEU A 258 -78.46 -62.81 0.05
CA LEU A 258 -78.45 -63.65 -1.15
C LEU A 258 -77.71 -64.96 -0.90
N LYS A 259 -76.65 -64.98 -0.07
CA LYS A 259 -76.02 -66.21 0.41
C LYS A 259 -76.97 -67.04 1.28
N LEU A 260 -77.70 -66.41 2.22
CA LEU A 260 -78.69 -67.10 3.05
C LEU A 260 -79.84 -67.69 2.20
N LYS A 261 -80.46 -66.87 1.34
CA LYS A 261 -81.50 -67.28 0.38
C LYS A 261 -80.98 -68.38 -0.56
N ARG A 262 -79.72 -68.33 -0.98
CA ARG A 262 -79.08 -69.43 -1.74
C ARG A 262 -79.01 -70.71 -0.90
N THR A 263 -78.49 -70.66 0.33
CA THR A 263 -78.41 -71.86 1.18
C THR A 263 -79.78 -72.43 1.57
N GLU A 264 -80.79 -71.58 1.71
CA GLU A 264 -82.19 -71.96 1.95
C GLU A 264 -82.80 -72.66 0.72
N LEU A 265 -82.58 -72.11 -0.48
CA LEU A 265 -82.98 -72.75 -1.74
C LEU A 265 -82.20 -74.04 -2.01
N GLU A 266 -80.90 -74.09 -1.69
CA GLU A 266 -80.03 -75.26 -1.84
C GLU A 266 -80.47 -76.40 -0.89
N ALA A 267 -80.91 -76.06 0.33
CA ALA A 267 -81.57 -77.00 1.24
C ALA A 267 -82.97 -77.44 0.75
N ALA A 268 -83.80 -76.50 0.28
CA ALA A 268 -85.13 -76.81 -0.25
C ALA A 268 -85.08 -77.67 -1.53
N LEU A 269 -84.01 -77.56 -2.32
CA LEU A 269 -83.79 -78.37 -3.52
C LEU A 269 -83.36 -79.81 -3.15
N GLU A 270 -82.57 -80.00 -2.09
CA GLU A 270 -82.31 -81.34 -1.52
C GLU A 270 -83.53 -81.93 -0.79
N GLU A 271 -84.40 -81.13 -0.18
CA GLU A 271 -85.67 -81.62 0.39
C GLU A 271 -86.67 -82.02 -0.72
N SER A 272 -86.76 -81.23 -1.79
CA SER A 272 -87.46 -81.54 -3.06
C SER A 272 -86.93 -82.82 -3.73
N ARG A 273 -85.72 -83.27 -3.40
CA ARG A 273 -85.11 -84.50 -3.91
C ARG A 273 -85.74 -85.79 -3.34
N ARG A 274 -86.73 -85.69 -2.43
CA ARG A 274 -87.52 -86.82 -1.90
C ARG A 274 -88.79 -87.05 -2.75
N PRO A 275 -89.00 -88.26 -3.34
CA PRO A 275 -89.94 -88.41 -4.45
C PRO A 275 -91.38 -88.79 -4.09
N THR A 276 -92.32 -87.86 -4.29
CA THR A 276 -93.77 -88.12 -4.51
C THR A 276 -94.40 -86.95 -5.30
N SER A 277 -95.50 -87.06 -6.07
CA SER A 277 -96.12 -88.12 -6.89
C SER A 277 -97.48 -87.58 -7.41
N SER A 278 -97.74 -87.65 -8.73
CA SER A 278 -99.05 -87.40 -9.39
C SER A 278 -99.55 -85.92 -9.44
N LYS A 279 -99.94 -85.41 -10.64
CA LYS A 279 -101.32 -85.30 -11.25
C LYS A 279 -102.14 -84.09 -10.73
N ILE A 280 -102.98 -83.37 -11.49
CA ILE A 280 -103.52 -83.52 -12.87
C ILE A 280 -103.95 -82.12 -13.43
N PHE A 281 -104.08 -81.97 -14.76
CA PHE A 281 -104.77 -80.83 -15.43
C PHE A 281 -106.19 -81.23 -15.86
N PRO A 282 -107.15 -80.28 -15.95
CA PRO A 282 -107.86 -80.14 -17.22
C PRO A 282 -108.16 -78.69 -17.66
N ASP A 283 -108.50 -78.57 -18.95
CA ASP A 283 -108.97 -77.37 -19.67
C ASP A 283 -110.50 -77.44 -19.89
N ALA A 284 -111.16 -76.32 -20.23
CA ALA A 284 -112.58 -76.27 -20.56
C ALA A 284 -112.95 -75.09 -21.49
N THR A 285 -113.60 -75.39 -22.62
CA THR A 285 -114.12 -74.43 -23.62
C THR A 285 -115.56 -74.80 -24.01
N GLU A 286 -116.52 -73.86 -23.96
CA GLU A 286 -117.87 -73.88 -24.61
C GLU A 286 -118.71 -72.64 -24.13
N SER A 287 -119.83 -72.18 -24.71
CA SER A 287 -120.59 -72.50 -25.94
C SER A 287 -121.53 -71.34 -26.37
N LEU A 288 -121.70 -71.13 -27.69
CA LEU A 288 -122.98 -71.21 -28.48
C LEU A 288 -124.27 -70.59 -27.87
N THR A 289 -124.94 -69.55 -28.42
CA THR A 289 -125.63 -69.33 -29.73
C THR A 289 -127.07 -69.90 -29.89
N ARG A 290 -128.06 -68.96 -29.82
CA ARG A 290 -129.36 -68.87 -30.54
C ARG A 290 -130.30 -70.10 -30.70
N HIS A 291 -131.46 -70.03 -30.04
CA HIS A 291 -132.71 -70.79 -30.28
C HIS A 291 -133.57 -70.22 -31.45
N PRO A 292 -134.76 -70.79 -31.79
CA PRO A 292 -135.11 -72.20 -32.05
C PRO A 292 -135.99 -72.37 -33.34
N SER A 293 -136.50 -73.57 -33.63
CA SER A 293 -137.71 -73.76 -34.45
C SER A 293 -138.40 -75.11 -34.21
N SER A 294 -139.74 -75.13 -34.16
CA SER A 294 -140.64 -76.07 -34.86
C SER A 294 -142.11 -75.91 -34.43
N LEU A 295 -143.01 -76.29 -35.33
CA LEU A 295 -144.48 -76.22 -35.30
C LEU A 295 -145.17 -76.97 -34.12
N GLU A 296 -146.39 -76.53 -33.74
CA GLU A 296 -147.63 -77.20 -34.20
C GLU A 296 -148.96 -76.44 -33.92
N LYS A 297 -149.85 -76.56 -34.92
CA LYS A 297 -151.34 -76.66 -34.87
C LYS A 297 -152.27 -75.50 -34.46
N GLU A 298 -153.45 -75.62 -35.10
CA GLU A 298 -154.79 -75.12 -34.79
C GLU A 298 -155.18 -73.63 -35.01
N LYS A 299 -156.48 -73.50 -35.33
CA LYS A 299 -157.33 -72.32 -35.54
C LYS A 299 -158.52 -72.48 -34.55
N PRO A 300 -159.33 -71.47 -34.17
CA PRO A 300 -159.63 -70.25 -34.96
C PRO A 300 -159.89 -68.94 -34.17
N GLY A 301 -159.92 -67.81 -34.89
CA GLY A 301 -160.62 -66.61 -34.43
C GLY A 301 -160.23 -65.32 -35.17
N LYS A 302 -161.21 -64.50 -35.56
CA LYS A 302 -160.93 -63.15 -36.11
C LYS A 302 -160.29 -62.23 -35.05
N GLU A 303 -160.62 -62.45 -33.78
CA GLU A 303 -160.13 -61.66 -32.66
C GLU A 303 -158.62 -61.88 -32.38
N GLU A 304 -158.06 -63.05 -32.72
CA GLU A 304 -156.62 -63.31 -32.64
C GLU A 304 -155.85 -62.62 -33.76
N MET A 305 -156.44 -62.53 -34.97
CA MET A 305 -155.88 -61.74 -36.06
C MET A 305 -155.78 -60.26 -35.66
N GLU A 306 -156.82 -59.72 -35.02
CA GLU A 306 -156.82 -58.34 -34.52
C GLU A 306 -155.80 -58.11 -33.39
N LYS A 307 -155.70 -59.04 -32.43
CA LYS A 307 -154.63 -59.02 -31.40
C LYS A 307 -153.22 -59.15 -32.02
N SER A 308 -153.06 -59.91 -33.11
CA SER A 308 -151.78 -60.03 -33.82
C SER A 308 -151.42 -58.79 -34.62
N LEU A 309 -152.42 -58.10 -35.21
CA LEU A 309 -152.23 -56.80 -35.87
C LEU A 309 -151.89 -55.71 -34.86
N GLN A 310 -152.55 -55.68 -33.71
CA GLN A 310 -152.22 -54.74 -32.63
C GLN A 310 -150.79 -54.97 -32.09
N ARG A 311 -150.34 -56.23 -31.97
CA ARG A 311 -148.94 -56.57 -31.65
C ARG A 311 -147.99 -56.09 -32.74
N LEU A 312 -148.23 -56.46 -34.01
CA LEU A 312 -147.40 -55.97 -35.12
C LEU A 312 -147.38 -54.43 -35.21
N GLU A 313 -148.43 -53.73 -34.79
CA GLU A 313 -148.46 -52.28 -34.72
C GLU A 313 -147.71 -51.72 -33.49
N THR A 314 -147.75 -52.39 -32.33
CA THR A 314 -146.87 -52.03 -31.19
C THR A 314 -145.41 -52.25 -31.54
N ASP A 315 -145.09 -53.38 -32.18
CA ASP A 315 -143.74 -53.75 -32.59
C ASP A 315 -143.22 -52.81 -33.69
N LEU A 316 -144.07 -52.39 -34.64
CA LEU A 316 -143.74 -51.32 -35.60
C LEU A 316 -143.57 -49.95 -34.94
N LYS A 317 -144.27 -49.65 -33.83
CA LYS A 317 -144.07 -48.40 -33.07
C LYS A 317 -142.80 -48.48 -32.20
N GLU A 318 -142.48 -49.65 -31.65
CA GLU A 318 -141.26 -49.94 -30.88
C GLU A 318 -140.03 -49.85 -31.78
N THR A 319 -139.96 -50.65 -32.84
CA THR A 319 -138.86 -50.61 -33.83
C THR A 319 -138.68 -49.24 -34.47
N ARG A 320 -139.74 -48.44 -34.67
CA ARG A 320 -139.62 -47.02 -35.07
C ARG A 320 -138.94 -46.18 -33.99
N ARG A 321 -139.33 -46.30 -32.73
CA ARG A 321 -138.69 -45.60 -31.59
C ARG A 321 -137.23 -46.04 -31.42
N GLU A 322 -136.93 -47.32 -31.54
CA GLU A 322 -135.56 -47.84 -31.51
C GLU A 322 -134.73 -47.30 -32.67
N ARG A 323 -135.27 -47.33 -33.89
CA ARG A 323 -134.66 -46.75 -35.10
C ARG A 323 -134.40 -45.24 -34.94
N ASP A 324 -135.28 -44.50 -34.27
CA ASP A 324 -135.08 -43.07 -34.01
C ASP A 324 -134.17 -42.78 -32.78
N LYS A 325 -134.14 -43.64 -31.75
CA LYS A 325 -133.09 -43.63 -30.70
C LYS A 325 -131.71 -43.87 -31.32
N ALA A 326 -131.56 -44.93 -32.12
CA ALA A 326 -130.33 -45.27 -32.82
C ALA A 326 -129.88 -44.16 -33.78
N ARG A 327 -130.81 -43.41 -34.38
CA ARG A 327 -130.48 -42.18 -35.14
C ARG A 327 -129.96 -41.05 -34.24
N GLN A 328 -130.58 -40.83 -33.08
CA GLN A 328 -130.10 -39.83 -32.11
C GLN A 328 -128.72 -40.21 -31.52
N GLU A 329 -128.49 -41.50 -31.26
CA GLU A 329 -127.20 -42.04 -30.82
C GLU A 329 -126.14 -41.94 -31.92
N LEU A 330 -126.48 -42.28 -33.16
CA LEU A 330 -125.60 -42.10 -34.32
C LEU A 330 -125.30 -40.61 -34.58
N GLN A 331 -126.27 -39.72 -34.37
CA GLN A 331 -126.06 -38.27 -34.46
C GLN A 331 -125.16 -37.75 -33.33
N ARG A 332 -125.33 -38.22 -32.08
CA ARG A 332 -124.43 -37.93 -30.95
C ARG A 332 -123.02 -38.46 -31.19
N LEU A 333 -122.88 -39.67 -31.73
CA LEU A 333 -121.59 -40.25 -32.08
C LEU A 333 -120.90 -39.46 -33.18
N LYS A 334 -121.63 -39.01 -34.21
CA LYS A 334 -121.09 -38.10 -35.23
C LYS A 334 -120.69 -36.73 -34.67
N GLN A 335 -121.53 -36.14 -33.81
CA GLN A 335 -121.26 -34.89 -33.11
C GLN A 335 -119.96 -35.00 -32.30
N HIS A 336 -119.84 -36.01 -31.43
CA HIS A 336 -118.66 -36.27 -30.59
C HIS A 336 -117.41 -36.69 -31.39
N LEU A 337 -117.57 -37.36 -32.54
CA LEU A 337 -116.44 -37.63 -33.44
C LEU A 337 -115.94 -36.35 -34.11
N LEU A 338 -116.84 -35.47 -34.55
CA LEU A 338 -116.49 -34.17 -35.12
C LEU A 338 -115.85 -33.24 -34.07
N GLU A 339 -116.40 -33.22 -32.85
CA GLU A 339 -115.84 -32.48 -31.70
C GLU A 339 -114.43 -32.98 -31.36
N LYS A 340 -114.19 -34.30 -31.40
CA LYS A 340 -112.85 -34.86 -31.27
C LYS A 340 -111.92 -34.55 -32.43
N GLU A 341 -112.40 -34.56 -33.66
CA GLU A 341 -111.64 -34.19 -34.85
C GLU A 341 -111.21 -32.70 -34.79
N THR A 342 -112.08 -31.82 -34.28
CA THR A 342 -111.71 -30.43 -34.00
C THR A 342 -110.76 -30.29 -32.82
N GLU A 343 -110.98 -30.98 -31.70
CA GLU A 343 -110.06 -30.98 -30.55
C GLU A 343 -108.66 -31.51 -30.91
N GLU A 344 -108.57 -32.49 -31.81
CA GLU A 344 -107.30 -33.07 -32.29
C GLU A 344 -106.63 -32.14 -33.30
N SER A 345 -107.40 -31.46 -34.16
CA SER A 345 -106.88 -30.39 -35.03
C SER A 345 -106.35 -29.20 -34.23
N GLU A 346 -107.08 -28.72 -33.23
CA GLU A 346 -106.66 -27.61 -32.36
C GLU A 346 -105.35 -27.97 -31.62
N LYS A 347 -105.22 -29.20 -31.11
CA LYS A 347 -103.97 -29.68 -30.51
C LYS A 347 -102.82 -29.80 -31.50
N MET A 348 -103.08 -30.23 -32.75
CA MET A 348 -102.05 -30.22 -33.80
C MET A 348 -101.60 -28.80 -34.18
N ASP A 349 -102.50 -27.82 -34.14
CA ASP A 349 -102.15 -26.40 -34.36
C ASP A 349 -101.41 -25.79 -33.15
N GLU A 350 -101.74 -26.16 -31.91
CA GLU A 350 -100.99 -25.80 -30.70
C GLU A 350 -99.58 -26.42 -30.70
N ASP A 351 -99.46 -27.72 -30.97
CA ASP A 351 -98.17 -28.42 -31.09
C ASP A 351 -97.33 -27.84 -32.24
N SER A 352 -97.95 -27.48 -33.38
CA SER A 352 -97.26 -26.83 -34.49
C SER A 352 -96.71 -25.45 -34.12
N GLN A 353 -97.49 -24.66 -33.36
CA GLN A 353 -97.02 -23.38 -32.81
C GLN A 353 -95.88 -23.57 -31.80
N LEU A 354 -95.98 -24.57 -30.91
CA LEU A 354 -94.95 -24.89 -29.92
C LEU A 354 -93.64 -25.34 -30.61
N ILE A 355 -93.73 -26.22 -31.61
CA ILE A 355 -92.59 -26.67 -32.42
C ILE A 355 -91.92 -25.49 -33.13
N GLU A 356 -92.69 -24.53 -33.65
CA GLU A 356 -92.12 -23.37 -34.34
C GLU A 356 -91.49 -22.35 -33.36
N GLN A 357 -92.08 -22.14 -32.18
CA GLN A 357 -91.43 -21.40 -31.09
C GLN A 357 -90.12 -22.06 -30.64
N LEU A 358 -90.09 -23.39 -30.53
CA LEU A 358 -88.88 -24.17 -30.21
C LEU A 358 -87.82 -24.07 -31.32
N ARG A 359 -88.20 -24.02 -32.61
CA ARG A 359 -87.28 -23.77 -33.72
C ARG A 359 -86.68 -22.36 -33.66
N GLN A 360 -87.52 -21.34 -33.47
CA GLN A 360 -87.08 -19.93 -33.41
C GLN A 360 -86.13 -19.68 -32.24
N THR A 361 -86.47 -20.19 -31.05
CA THR A 361 -85.60 -20.10 -29.86
C THR A 361 -84.30 -20.89 -30.05
N ASN A 362 -84.33 -22.08 -30.65
CA ASN A 362 -83.11 -22.84 -30.96
C ASN A 362 -82.23 -22.16 -32.03
N GLN A 363 -82.83 -21.48 -33.01
CA GLN A 363 -82.12 -20.72 -34.03
C GLN A 363 -81.48 -19.44 -33.44
N TYR A 364 -82.17 -18.77 -32.52
CA TYR A 364 -81.63 -17.65 -31.74
C TYR A 364 -80.46 -18.10 -30.84
N GLN A 365 -80.62 -19.22 -30.12
CA GLN A 365 -79.52 -19.80 -29.33
C GLN A 365 -78.30 -20.13 -30.20
N LYS A 366 -78.50 -20.72 -31.39
CA LYS A 366 -77.42 -21.02 -32.34
C LYS A 366 -76.71 -19.75 -32.84
N SER A 367 -77.42 -18.67 -33.13
CA SER A 367 -76.79 -17.41 -33.56
C SER A 367 -76.05 -16.72 -32.41
N GLN A 368 -76.61 -16.76 -31.18
CA GLN A 368 -75.96 -16.29 -29.97
C GLN A 368 -74.66 -17.08 -29.66
N ILE A 369 -74.71 -18.42 -29.74
CA ILE A 369 -73.52 -19.28 -29.57
C ILE A 369 -72.46 -18.95 -30.63
N SER A 370 -72.84 -18.84 -31.91
CA SER A 370 -71.89 -18.48 -32.98
C SER A 370 -71.29 -17.07 -32.80
N HIS A 371 -72.03 -16.13 -32.20
CA HIS A 371 -71.51 -14.80 -31.85
C HIS A 371 -70.52 -14.87 -30.69
N LEU A 372 -70.86 -15.58 -29.61
CA LEU A 372 -69.98 -15.79 -28.46
C LEU A 372 -68.70 -16.55 -28.84
N GLU A 373 -68.79 -17.56 -29.71
CA GLU A 373 -67.62 -18.25 -30.27
C GLU A 373 -66.68 -17.31 -31.02
N LYS A 374 -67.22 -16.36 -31.81
CA LYS A 374 -66.42 -15.38 -32.54
C LYS A 374 -65.73 -14.40 -31.59
N ILE A 375 -66.45 -13.92 -30.58
CA ILE A 375 -65.88 -13.06 -29.53
C ILE A 375 -64.78 -13.82 -28.77
N LEU A 376 -65.00 -15.07 -28.40
CA LEU A 376 -64.02 -15.90 -27.69
C LEU A 376 -62.77 -16.16 -28.56
N LYS A 377 -62.95 -16.50 -29.85
CA LYS A 377 -61.83 -16.68 -30.80
C LYS A 377 -61.04 -15.37 -30.99
N GLN A 378 -61.70 -14.22 -31.04
CA GLN A 378 -61.05 -12.91 -31.09
C GLN A 378 -60.32 -12.56 -29.78
N ALA A 379 -60.92 -12.87 -28.63
CA ALA A 379 -60.29 -12.66 -27.32
C ALA A 379 -59.03 -13.52 -27.15
N MET A 380 -59.06 -14.79 -27.55
CA MET A 380 -57.87 -15.65 -27.56
C MET A 380 -56.79 -15.15 -28.51
N ALA A 381 -57.14 -14.66 -29.70
CA ALA A 381 -56.17 -14.07 -30.63
C ALA A 381 -55.49 -12.83 -30.03
N ASN A 382 -56.28 -11.88 -29.50
CA ASN A 382 -55.76 -10.69 -28.81
C ASN A 382 -54.88 -11.05 -27.59
N GLN A 383 -55.20 -12.15 -26.89
CA GLN A 383 -54.41 -12.65 -25.75
C GLN A 383 -53.07 -13.28 -26.20
N GLU A 384 -53.05 -13.99 -27.32
CA GLU A 384 -51.82 -14.52 -27.91
C GLU A 384 -50.94 -13.38 -28.45
N ASP A 385 -51.52 -12.41 -29.16
CA ASP A 385 -50.80 -11.22 -29.67
C ASP A 385 -50.17 -10.40 -28.53
N THR A 386 -50.90 -10.20 -27.43
CA THR A 386 -50.35 -9.50 -26.25
C THR A 386 -49.27 -10.33 -25.55
N ARG A 387 -49.41 -11.66 -25.41
CA ARG A 387 -48.33 -12.51 -24.89
C ARG A 387 -47.08 -12.43 -25.77
N LEU A 388 -47.24 -12.52 -27.10
CA LEU A 388 -46.13 -12.40 -28.06
C LEU A 388 -45.46 -11.02 -28.01
N SER A 389 -46.21 -9.94 -27.72
CA SER A 389 -45.62 -8.63 -27.45
C SER A 389 -44.77 -8.64 -26.18
N TYR A 390 -45.30 -9.18 -25.06
CA TYR A 390 -44.54 -9.29 -23.81
C TYR A 390 -43.31 -10.20 -23.95
N ASP A 391 -43.41 -11.33 -24.66
CA ASP A 391 -42.30 -12.24 -24.96
C ASP A 391 -41.21 -11.57 -25.83
N ASN A 392 -41.60 -10.61 -26.68
CA ASN A 392 -40.69 -9.80 -27.49
C ASN A 392 -40.02 -8.69 -26.67
N ASP A 393 -40.78 -7.98 -25.84
CA ASP A 393 -40.24 -6.90 -24.99
C ASP A 393 -39.35 -7.47 -23.87
N HIS A 394 -39.70 -8.60 -23.25
CA HIS A 394 -38.80 -9.33 -22.34
C HIS A 394 -37.48 -9.71 -23.01
N ARG A 395 -37.49 -10.07 -24.29
CA ARG A 395 -36.27 -10.39 -25.05
C ARG A 395 -35.40 -9.15 -25.25
N LYS A 396 -35.97 -8.02 -25.67
CA LYS A 396 -35.27 -6.74 -25.79
C LYS A 396 -34.66 -6.30 -24.45
N PHE A 397 -35.42 -6.40 -23.35
CA PHE A 397 -34.91 -6.06 -22.03
C PHE A 397 -33.78 -7.00 -21.60
N LYS A 398 -33.88 -8.30 -21.87
CA LYS A 398 -32.80 -9.27 -21.64
C LYS A 398 -31.55 -8.93 -22.47
N GLU A 399 -31.70 -8.66 -23.76
CA GLU A 399 -30.62 -8.22 -24.65
C GLU A 399 -29.95 -6.96 -24.11
N THR A 400 -30.71 -5.93 -23.68
CA THR A 400 -30.12 -4.72 -23.09
C THR A 400 -29.44 -4.95 -21.73
N ILE A 401 -29.91 -5.91 -20.93
CA ILE A 401 -29.27 -6.30 -19.67
C ILE A 401 -27.93 -7.00 -19.95
N GLU A 402 -27.88 -7.91 -20.93
CA GLU A 402 -26.64 -8.58 -21.35
C GLU A 402 -25.63 -7.58 -21.93
N ASP A 403 -26.11 -6.62 -22.73
CA ASP A 403 -25.33 -5.52 -23.32
C ASP A 403 -24.74 -4.58 -22.24
N LEU A 404 -25.52 -4.27 -21.20
CA LEU A 404 -25.08 -3.48 -20.04
C LEU A 404 -24.11 -4.27 -19.14
N HIS A 405 -24.35 -5.56 -18.94
CA HIS A 405 -23.45 -6.45 -18.18
C HIS A 405 -22.09 -6.61 -18.89
N GLN A 406 -22.07 -6.71 -20.22
CA GLN A 406 -20.83 -6.74 -20.99
C GLN A 406 -20.08 -5.40 -20.91
N LYS A 407 -20.79 -4.26 -20.96
CA LYS A 407 -20.19 -2.92 -20.74
C LYS A 407 -19.60 -2.80 -19.34
N LEU A 408 -20.33 -3.20 -18.30
CA LEU A 408 -19.84 -3.22 -16.92
C LEU A 408 -18.59 -4.10 -16.77
N THR A 409 -18.60 -5.31 -17.33
CA THR A 409 -17.46 -6.23 -17.33
C THR A 409 -16.23 -5.63 -18.03
N ASN A 410 -16.42 -4.94 -19.16
CA ASN A 410 -15.35 -4.24 -19.87
C ASN A 410 -14.79 -3.06 -19.05
N CYS A 411 -15.65 -2.31 -18.34
CA CYS A 411 -15.24 -1.23 -17.44
C CYS A 411 -14.45 -1.78 -16.24
N LEU A 412 -14.90 -2.85 -15.58
CA LEU A 412 -14.20 -3.50 -14.48
C LEU A 412 -12.80 -3.97 -14.91
N ARG A 413 -12.70 -4.68 -16.04
CA ARG A 413 -11.40 -5.10 -16.61
C ARG A 413 -10.47 -3.93 -16.95
N THR A 414 -11.03 -2.79 -17.35
CA THR A 414 -10.25 -1.56 -17.60
C THR A 414 -9.74 -0.95 -16.30
N ILE A 415 -10.56 -0.94 -15.24
CA ILE A 415 -10.18 -0.51 -13.89
C ILE A 415 -9.09 -1.43 -13.32
N GLU A 416 -9.22 -2.74 -13.45
CA GLU A 416 -8.20 -3.72 -13.06
C GLU A 416 -6.85 -3.46 -13.76
N SER A 417 -6.87 -3.23 -15.08
CA SER A 417 -5.67 -2.87 -15.84
C SER A 417 -5.03 -1.58 -15.30
N LYS A 418 -5.83 -0.57 -14.94
CA LYS A 418 -5.33 0.69 -14.37
C LYS A 418 -4.83 0.54 -12.93
N ASN A 419 -5.41 -0.35 -12.13
CA ASN A 419 -4.91 -0.68 -10.80
C ASN A 419 -3.53 -1.38 -10.89
N VAL A 420 -3.31 -2.25 -11.88
CA VAL A 420 -2.00 -2.84 -12.15
C VAL A 420 -0.99 -1.81 -12.65
N GLU A 421 -1.39 -0.88 -13.52
CA GLU A 421 -0.53 0.26 -13.92
C GLU A 421 -0.14 1.14 -12.72
N LEU A 422 -1.09 1.47 -11.84
CA LEU A 422 -0.84 2.26 -10.63
C LEU A 422 0.09 1.53 -9.65
N LEU A 423 -0.10 0.23 -9.42
CA LEU A 423 0.79 -0.58 -8.57
C LEU A 423 2.22 -0.64 -9.13
N ASN A 424 2.37 -0.77 -10.44
CA ASN A 424 3.67 -0.73 -11.11
C ASN A 424 4.34 0.65 -10.96
N LEU A 425 3.57 1.74 -11.12
CA LEU A 425 4.07 3.11 -10.92
C LEU A 425 4.45 3.39 -9.46
N GLN A 426 3.66 2.91 -8.49
CA GLN A 426 3.98 3.00 -7.06
C GLN A 426 5.26 2.21 -6.72
N THR A 427 5.43 1.03 -7.31
CA THR A 427 6.64 0.21 -7.17
C THR A 427 7.87 0.92 -7.74
N ALA A 428 7.75 1.52 -8.93
CA ALA A 428 8.81 2.31 -9.54
C ALA A 428 9.13 3.58 -8.71
N LEU A 429 8.12 4.25 -8.16
CA LEU A 429 8.30 5.41 -7.28
C LEU A 429 9.07 5.03 -6.00
N GLY A 430 8.74 3.88 -5.39
CA GLY A 430 9.48 3.34 -4.25
C GLY A 430 10.94 3.00 -4.59
N GLN A 431 11.19 2.46 -5.79
CA GLN A 431 12.55 2.23 -6.29
C GLN A 431 13.32 3.55 -6.49
N TYR A 432 12.69 4.59 -7.05
CA TYR A 432 13.32 5.91 -7.18
C TYR A 432 13.64 6.54 -5.81
N TYR A 433 12.78 6.40 -4.80
CA TYR A 433 13.11 6.89 -3.45
C TYR A 433 14.31 6.15 -2.84
N ALA A 434 14.38 4.82 -2.98
CA ALA A 434 15.54 4.04 -2.54
C ALA A 434 16.83 4.38 -3.32
N GLU A 435 16.73 4.68 -4.62
CA GLU A 435 17.86 5.14 -5.44
C GLU A 435 18.33 6.54 -5.03
N ILE A 436 17.41 7.45 -4.70
CA ILE A 436 17.72 8.79 -4.15
C ILE A 436 18.42 8.67 -2.80
N GLU A 437 17.89 7.86 -1.87
CA GLU A 437 18.49 7.63 -0.56
C GLU A 437 19.90 7.04 -0.69
N ALA A 438 20.07 5.98 -1.50
CA ALA A 438 21.37 5.38 -1.78
C ALA A 438 22.35 6.39 -2.41
N LYS A 439 21.88 7.22 -3.35
CA LYS A 439 22.69 8.30 -3.95
C LYS A 439 23.13 9.32 -2.90
N GLU A 440 22.25 9.73 -1.98
CA GLU A 440 22.64 10.64 -0.89
C GLU A 440 23.66 9.99 0.06
N HIS A 441 23.56 8.68 0.32
CA HIS A 441 24.59 7.95 1.08
C HIS A 441 25.94 7.98 0.37
N PHE A 442 26.00 7.67 -0.92
CA PHE A 442 27.25 7.77 -1.69
C PHE A 442 27.78 9.21 -1.80
N GLU A 443 26.91 10.23 -1.85
CA GLU A 443 27.33 11.64 -1.82
C GLU A 443 27.93 12.05 -0.46
N ARG A 444 27.42 11.51 0.66
CA ARG A 444 28.00 11.68 2.00
C ARG A 444 29.36 11.00 2.10
N GLU A 445 29.47 9.74 1.69
CA GLU A 445 30.74 8.98 1.68
C GLU A 445 31.80 9.66 0.80
N LEU A 446 31.41 10.12 -0.39
CA LEU A 446 32.28 10.83 -1.32
C LEU A 446 32.69 12.22 -0.81
N ALA A 447 31.90 12.86 0.05
CA ALA A 447 32.30 14.08 0.76
C ALA A 447 33.34 13.78 1.86
N VAL A 448 33.15 12.70 2.65
CA VAL A 448 34.12 12.26 3.66
C VAL A 448 35.45 11.87 3.01
N ALA A 449 35.43 11.05 1.96
CA ALA A 449 36.64 10.64 1.24
C ALA A 449 37.40 11.82 0.62
N LYS A 450 36.70 12.89 0.21
CA LYS A 450 37.34 14.14 -0.23
C LYS A 450 38.01 14.91 0.90
N ASP A 451 37.37 15.00 2.07
CA ASP A 451 37.94 15.64 3.26
C ASP A 451 39.16 14.86 3.78
N GLU A 452 39.12 13.52 3.78
CA GLU A 452 40.28 12.67 4.05
C GLU A 452 41.42 12.88 3.05
N LEU A 453 41.13 12.96 1.75
CA LEU A 453 42.12 13.25 0.72
C LEU A 453 42.74 14.64 0.91
N LEU A 454 41.95 15.65 1.29
CA LEU A 454 42.45 17.00 1.61
C LEU A 454 43.33 17.00 2.88
N LYS A 455 42.96 16.25 3.92
CA LYS A 455 43.79 16.05 5.13
C LYS A 455 45.12 15.35 4.81
N LEU A 456 45.10 14.33 3.96
CA LEU A 456 46.31 13.63 3.50
C LEU A 456 47.18 14.54 2.63
N HIS A 457 46.59 15.34 1.74
CA HIS A 457 47.32 16.33 0.94
C HIS A 457 47.96 17.43 1.80
N ALA A 458 47.26 17.90 2.84
CA ALA A 458 47.82 18.86 3.80
C ALA A 458 48.99 18.27 4.60
N ARG A 459 48.89 17.01 5.05
CA ARG A 459 50.00 16.27 5.70
C ARG A 459 51.19 16.06 4.76
N LEU A 460 50.95 15.75 3.49
CA LEU A 460 51.99 15.62 2.46
C LEU A 460 52.74 16.95 2.27
N LYS A 461 52.00 18.06 2.15
CA LYS A 461 52.58 19.41 1.99
C LYS A 461 53.42 19.85 3.21
N ASP A 462 52.99 19.53 4.43
CA ASP A 462 53.78 19.74 5.66
C ASP A 462 55.05 18.87 5.67
N ALA A 463 54.97 17.61 5.23
CA ALA A 463 56.13 16.73 5.08
C ALA A 463 57.13 17.25 4.01
N ASP A 464 56.63 17.75 2.87
CA ASP A 464 57.45 18.37 1.82
C ASP A 464 58.13 19.65 2.32
N GLU A 465 57.42 20.52 3.05
CA GLU A 465 57.98 21.74 3.64
C GLU A 465 59.06 21.46 4.69
N ARG A 466 58.87 20.43 5.53
CA ARG A 466 59.90 19.93 6.48
C ARG A 466 61.10 19.33 5.78
N LEU A 467 60.89 18.56 4.71
CA LEU A 467 61.96 17.97 3.90
C LEU A 467 62.79 19.08 3.23
N GLU A 468 62.13 20.10 2.71
CA GLU A 468 62.77 21.29 2.13
C GLU A 468 63.53 22.13 3.15
N PHE A 469 63.04 22.25 4.39
CA PHE A 469 63.79 22.87 5.49
C PHE A 469 65.05 22.05 5.82
N SER A 470 64.91 20.74 6.02
CA SER A 470 66.04 19.85 6.30
C SER A 470 67.08 19.82 5.17
N ASN A 471 66.65 19.95 3.91
CA ASN A 471 67.57 20.07 2.77
C ASN A 471 68.38 21.37 2.81
N LYS A 472 67.76 22.50 3.20
CA LYS A 472 68.45 23.79 3.38
C LYS A 472 69.45 23.73 4.52
N GLU A 473 69.10 23.13 5.66
CA GLU A 473 70.03 22.88 6.76
C GLU A 473 71.21 21.99 6.35
N LYS A 474 70.96 20.90 5.61
CA LYS A 474 72.01 20.02 5.08
C LYS A 474 72.95 20.75 4.14
N GLU A 475 72.43 21.62 3.27
CA GLU A 475 73.25 22.39 2.34
C GLU A 475 74.04 23.51 3.03
N GLU A 476 73.45 24.15 4.05
CA GLU A 476 74.20 25.03 4.96
C GLU A 476 75.34 24.30 5.66
N VAL A 477 75.09 23.12 6.24
CA VAL A 477 76.12 22.30 6.91
C VAL A 477 77.20 21.85 5.92
N ARG A 478 76.83 21.46 4.69
CA ARG A 478 77.79 21.19 3.61
C ARG A 478 78.64 22.41 3.27
N SER A 479 78.06 23.60 3.15
CA SER A 479 78.82 24.82 2.87
C SER A 479 79.81 25.17 3.99
N LYS A 480 79.40 24.98 5.26
CA LYS A 480 80.23 25.17 6.45
C LYS A 480 81.36 24.12 6.51
N LEU A 481 81.07 22.86 6.17
CA LEU A 481 82.06 21.79 6.05
C LEU A 481 83.09 22.09 4.96
N VAL A 482 82.66 22.43 3.74
CA VAL A 482 83.55 22.78 2.62
C VAL A 482 84.42 24.02 2.93
N HIS A 483 83.92 24.96 3.74
CA HIS A 483 84.74 26.07 4.24
C HIS A 483 85.78 25.59 5.27
N ALA A 484 85.38 24.76 6.24
CA ALA A 484 86.29 24.18 7.24
C ALA A 484 87.37 23.30 6.60
N GLU A 485 87.04 22.51 5.57
CA GLU A 485 87.99 21.69 4.79
C GLU A 485 89.03 22.56 4.07
N LYS A 486 88.63 23.68 3.46
CA LYS A 486 89.54 24.65 2.83
C LYS A 486 90.49 25.27 3.87
N VAL A 487 89.96 25.73 5.00
CA VAL A 487 90.76 26.30 6.10
C VAL A 487 91.71 25.24 6.70
N ALA A 488 91.27 24.00 6.86
CA ALA A 488 92.11 22.89 7.31
C ALA A 488 93.20 22.53 6.29
N ALA A 489 92.92 22.60 4.98
CA ALA A 489 93.93 22.42 3.93
C ALA A 489 94.97 23.57 3.93
N GLU A 490 94.55 24.82 4.11
CA GLU A 490 95.47 25.95 4.30
C GLU A 490 96.35 25.76 5.53
N TRP A 491 95.78 25.40 6.68
CA TRP A 491 96.56 25.13 7.89
C TRP A 491 97.53 23.97 7.70
N ARG A 492 97.13 22.88 7.02
CA ARG A 492 98.03 21.76 6.68
C ARG A 492 99.20 22.22 5.80
N ASN A 493 98.95 23.11 4.83
CA ASN A 493 100.01 23.68 3.99
C ASN A 493 100.95 24.60 4.80
N ARG A 494 100.42 25.39 5.75
CA ARG A 494 101.22 26.20 6.67
C ARG A 494 102.08 25.32 7.61
N VAL A 495 101.51 24.24 8.15
CA VAL A 495 102.22 23.26 8.98
C VAL A 495 103.35 22.60 8.19
N SER A 496 103.07 22.07 7.00
CA SER A 496 104.09 21.49 6.11
C SER A 496 105.25 22.47 5.82
N LYS A 497 104.95 23.74 5.58
CA LYS A 497 105.98 24.77 5.41
C LYS A 497 106.80 25.02 6.69
N VAL A 498 106.16 25.06 7.86
CA VAL A 498 106.85 25.20 9.15
C VAL A 498 107.68 23.96 9.47
N GLU A 499 107.23 22.76 9.11
CA GLU A 499 107.98 21.51 9.23
C GLU A 499 109.21 21.51 8.30
N GLU A 500 109.06 21.94 7.05
CA GLU A 500 110.19 22.17 6.15
C GLU A 500 111.20 23.19 6.70
N ASP A 501 110.72 24.33 7.20
CA ASP A 501 111.58 25.41 7.71
C ASP A 501 112.27 24.98 9.02
N ASN A 502 111.60 24.23 9.89
CA ASN A 502 112.20 23.60 11.06
C ASN A 502 113.22 22.52 10.66
N ALA A 503 112.97 21.75 9.59
CA ALA A 503 113.94 20.82 9.02
C ALA A 503 115.13 21.51 8.30
N LYS A 504 114.98 22.78 7.87
CA LYS A 504 116.10 23.63 7.42
C LYS A 504 116.92 24.10 8.63
N VAL A 505 116.27 24.61 9.68
CA VAL A 505 116.93 25.05 10.94
C VAL A 505 117.65 23.88 11.63
N GLY A 506 117.02 22.71 11.73
CA GLY A 506 117.60 21.50 12.30
C GLY A 506 118.90 21.08 11.61
N ARG A 507 118.94 21.10 10.27
CA ARG A 507 120.16 20.82 9.50
C ARG A 507 121.24 21.88 9.70
N VAL A 508 120.89 23.16 9.84
CA VAL A 508 121.86 24.24 10.12
C VAL A 508 122.41 24.11 11.56
N LEU A 509 121.57 23.71 12.52
CA LEU A 509 121.98 23.43 13.90
C LEU A 509 122.87 22.18 13.98
N GLU A 510 122.54 21.12 13.25
CA GLU A 510 123.36 19.91 13.15
C GLU A 510 124.74 20.21 12.52
N GLN A 511 124.79 21.05 11.47
CA GLN A 511 126.03 21.53 10.87
C GLN A 511 126.85 22.40 11.85
N SER A 512 126.22 23.30 12.59
CA SER A 512 126.92 24.17 13.55
C SER A 512 127.41 23.40 14.78
N MET A 513 126.62 22.43 15.27
CA MET A 513 127.01 21.49 16.32
C MET A 513 128.17 20.58 15.86
N THR A 514 128.13 20.09 14.62
CA THR A 514 129.24 19.31 14.02
C THR A 514 130.52 20.15 13.92
N ARG A 515 130.40 21.43 13.53
CA ARG A 515 131.53 22.37 13.52
C ARG A 515 132.05 22.65 14.93
N LEU A 516 131.18 22.85 15.92
CA LEU A 516 131.55 23.10 17.31
C LEU A 516 132.28 21.89 17.91
N ASN A 517 131.70 20.69 17.79
CA ASN A 517 132.28 19.44 18.29
C ASN A 517 133.65 19.17 17.65
N ARG A 518 133.83 19.48 16.37
CA ARG A 518 135.13 19.39 15.70
C ARG A 518 136.15 20.37 16.30
N MET A 519 135.73 21.60 16.59
CA MET A 519 136.59 22.61 17.23
C MET A 519 136.90 22.33 18.71
N SER A 520 136.04 21.63 19.45
CA SER A 520 136.31 21.25 20.84
C SER A 520 137.17 20.00 20.97
N VAL A 521 137.00 19.00 20.09
CA VAL A 521 137.90 17.82 20.05
C VAL A 521 139.35 18.24 19.77
N ASP A 522 139.56 19.26 18.93
CA ASP A 522 140.90 19.81 18.65
C ASP A 522 141.51 20.58 19.85
N SER A 523 140.72 21.06 20.83
CA SER A 523 141.24 21.79 21.99
C SER A 523 141.67 20.90 23.15
N ASP A 524 140.99 19.77 23.37
CA ASP A 524 141.17 18.97 24.59
C ASP A 524 142.50 18.18 24.65
N TYR A 525 143.20 18.07 23.51
CA TYR A 525 144.50 17.37 23.40
C TYR A 525 145.73 18.29 23.47
N LEU A 526 145.56 19.62 23.61
CA LEU A 526 146.65 20.59 23.44
C LEU A 526 146.95 21.42 24.71
N VAL A 527 147.45 20.75 25.76
CA VAL A 527 148.05 21.45 26.92
C VAL A 527 149.32 22.19 26.48
N ASP A 528 149.41 23.51 26.71
CA ASP A 528 150.57 24.31 26.29
C ASP A 528 151.87 23.75 26.90
N ARG A 529 152.79 23.33 26.01
CA ARG A 529 154.12 22.82 26.32
C ARG A 529 154.89 23.72 27.29
N ARG A 530 154.65 25.04 27.31
CA ARG A 530 155.26 25.98 28.27
C ARG A 530 154.80 25.73 29.70
N ILE A 531 153.52 25.38 29.92
CA ILE A 531 152.98 25.04 31.24
C ILE A 531 153.60 23.71 31.71
N VAL A 532 153.64 22.71 30.84
CA VAL A 532 154.24 21.39 31.13
C VAL A 532 155.72 21.50 31.49
N ILE A 533 156.51 22.26 30.71
CA ILE A 533 157.92 22.53 31.02
C ILE A 533 158.06 23.28 32.36
N LYS A 534 157.22 24.29 32.61
CA LYS A 534 157.32 25.09 33.84
C LYS A 534 157.02 24.25 35.09
N LEU A 535 156.08 23.31 35.01
CA LEU A 535 155.78 22.34 36.07
C LEU A 535 156.94 21.37 36.31
N LEU A 536 157.53 20.79 35.26
CA LEU A 536 158.71 19.93 35.37
C LEU A 536 159.89 20.67 36.00
N VAL A 537 160.16 21.90 35.54
CA VAL A 537 161.25 22.73 36.07
C VAL A 537 161.04 23.08 37.55
N THR A 538 159.82 23.45 37.97
CA THR A 538 159.56 23.71 39.39
C THR A 538 159.60 22.45 40.25
N TYR A 539 159.23 21.28 39.72
CA TYR A 539 159.36 20.00 40.44
C TYR A 539 160.82 19.66 40.78
N PHE A 540 161.73 19.79 39.82
CA PHE A 540 163.17 19.59 40.06
C PHE A 540 163.76 20.72 40.93
N GLN A 541 163.43 21.99 40.68
CA GLN A 541 163.95 23.12 41.47
C GLN A 541 163.50 23.11 42.94
N LYS A 542 162.29 22.64 43.25
CA LYS A 542 161.78 22.48 44.62
C LYS A 542 162.09 21.10 45.22
N ASN A 543 163.21 20.49 44.84
CA ASN A 543 163.74 19.29 45.49
C ASN A 543 162.72 18.12 45.57
N HIS A 544 161.98 17.90 44.47
CA HIS A 544 160.90 16.91 44.34
C HIS A 544 159.65 17.15 45.22
N SER A 545 159.24 18.41 45.41
CA SER A 545 158.04 18.77 46.18
C SER A 545 156.75 18.10 45.66
N LYS A 546 156.08 17.32 46.53
CA LYS A 546 154.87 16.53 46.21
C LYS A 546 153.70 17.36 45.66
N GLU A 547 153.54 18.60 46.11
CA GLU A 547 152.49 19.53 45.63
C GLU A 547 152.54 19.78 44.12
N VAL A 548 153.76 19.95 43.56
CA VAL A 548 153.95 20.21 42.13
C VAL A 548 153.68 18.95 41.32
N LEU A 549 154.02 17.78 41.86
CA LEU A 549 153.71 16.48 41.25
C LEU A 549 152.19 16.23 41.20
N GLU A 550 151.47 16.55 42.26
CA GLU A 550 150.01 16.45 42.31
C GLU A 550 149.33 17.45 41.35
N LEU A 551 149.87 18.66 41.22
CA LEU A 551 149.42 19.62 40.21
C LEU A 551 149.70 19.14 38.78
N MET A 552 150.84 18.49 38.53
CA MET A 552 151.14 17.84 37.25
C MET A 552 150.12 16.74 36.93
N VAL A 553 149.89 15.80 37.86
CA VAL A 553 148.87 14.75 37.73
C VAL A 553 147.51 15.32 37.31
N ARG A 554 147.11 16.46 37.92
CA ARG A 554 145.83 17.13 37.66
C ARG A 554 145.78 17.90 36.32
N MET A 555 146.86 18.59 35.92
CA MET A 555 146.90 19.39 34.68
C MET A 555 147.27 18.59 33.42
N LEU A 556 147.97 17.46 33.56
CA LEU A 556 148.34 16.57 32.45
C LEU A 556 147.40 15.36 32.32
N GLY A 557 146.40 15.22 33.20
CA GLY A 557 145.39 14.15 33.11
C GLY A 557 145.97 12.74 33.21
N PHE A 558 146.95 12.53 34.10
CA PHE A 558 147.59 11.21 34.28
C PHE A 558 146.53 10.14 34.62
N SER A 559 146.66 8.95 34.04
CA SER A 559 145.76 7.83 34.37
C SER A 559 145.99 7.35 35.81
N GLU A 560 145.06 6.57 36.37
CA GLU A 560 145.23 6.02 37.71
C GLU A 560 146.45 5.09 37.80
N GLU A 561 146.80 4.37 36.73
CA GLU A 561 148.01 3.53 36.69
C GLU A 561 149.31 4.36 36.71
N ASP A 562 149.33 5.56 36.11
CA ASP A 562 150.47 6.47 36.19
C ASP A 562 150.57 7.17 37.56
N LYS A 563 149.44 7.46 38.21
CA LYS A 563 149.45 7.97 39.60
C LYS A 563 149.97 6.93 40.59
N GLU A 564 149.71 5.65 40.35
CA GLU A 564 150.22 4.53 41.14
C GLU A 564 151.74 4.36 40.91
N ARG A 565 152.20 4.34 39.65
CA ARG A 565 153.63 4.29 39.29
C ARG A 565 154.49 5.40 39.90
N ILE A 566 153.90 6.55 40.25
CA ILE A 566 154.61 7.72 40.79
C ILE A 566 154.18 8.03 42.25
N GLY A 567 153.48 7.12 42.93
CA GLY A 567 153.27 7.15 44.39
C GLY A 567 152.30 8.21 44.92
N VAL A 568 151.32 8.64 44.11
CA VAL A 568 150.37 9.72 44.47
C VAL A 568 148.95 9.19 44.79
N ALA A 569 148.59 7.99 44.35
CA ALA A 569 147.21 7.48 44.36
C ALA A 569 146.68 7.04 45.76
N GLN A 570 146.02 7.93 46.51
CA GLN A 570 145.01 7.57 47.53
C GLN A 570 144.16 8.78 48.00
N GLN A 571 142.89 8.90 47.52
CA GLN A 571 141.67 9.39 48.23
C GLN A 571 140.56 9.99 47.30
N GLY A 572 139.38 9.35 47.24
CA GLY A 572 138.03 9.94 46.98
C GLY A 572 137.70 10.53 45.58
N GLY A 573 136.42 10.73 45.18
CA GLY A 573 135.14 10.22 45.72
C GLY A 573 133.98 11.26 45.84
N GLY A 574 132.92 11.17 45.02
CA GLY A 574 131.65 11.97 45.12
C GLY A 574 131.05 12.33 43.75
N LYS A 575 129.73 12.20 43.46
CA LYS A 575 128.53 12.96 43.91
C LYS A 575 128.48 14.43 43.40
N GLY A 576 127.40 14.98 42.81
CA GLY A 576 126.12 14.42 42.31
C GLY A 576 124.88 15.34 42.54
N VAL A 577 123.71 15.00 41.95
CA VAL A 577 122.35 15.55 42.24
C VAL A 577 122.17 17.03 41.70
N VAL A 578 121.02 17.71 41.49
CA VAL A 578 119.61 17.73 42.00
C VAL A 578 118.56 18.27 40.97
N ARG A 579 117.26 18.24 41.33
CA ARG A 579 116.02 18.99 40.91
C ARG A 579 116.11 20.14 39.87
N GLY A 580 115.09 20.47 39.06
CA GLY A 580 113.65 20.09 38.97
C GLY A 580 112.89 21.17 38.13
N VAL A 581 111.57 21.44 38.13
CA VAL A 581 110.30 20.95 38.76
C VAL A 581 109.10 21.45 37.88
N LEU A 582 107.87 20.89 38.02
CA LEU A 582 106.55 21.38 37.50
C LEU A 582 106.26 21.14 35.99
N GLY A 583 105.06 20.71 35.53
CA GLY A 583 103.92 20.11 36.23
C GLY A 583 102.65 19.99 35.35
N PHE A 584 102.08 18.79 35.17
CA PHE A 584 100.82 18.56 34.42
C PHE A 584 100.08 17.29 34.91
N PRO A 585 98.86 17.41 35.50
CA PRO A 585 97.90 16.32 35.65
C PRO A 585 96.76 16.43 34.61
N GLY A 586 96.13 15.34 34.15
CA GLY A 586 96.39 13.92 34.40
C GLY A 586 95.49 13.01 33.55
N ARG A 587 95.76 11.70 33.54
CA ARG A 587 94.89 10.65 32.96
C ARG A 587 94.18 9.89 34.07
N PHE A 588 92.88 9.63 33.96
CA PHE A 588 92.09 8.49 34.47
C PHE A 588 90.68 8.63 33.83
N VAL A 589 89.85 7.61 33.57
CA VAL A 589 89.81 6.18 33.94
C VAL A 589 89.61 5.32 32.68
N GLY A 590 89.92 4.02 32.73
CA GLY A 590 89.37 3.04 31.78
C GLY A 590 89.50 1.60 32.29
N GLY A 591 88.55 0.74 31.91
CA GLY A 591 88.68 -0.73 32.07
C GLY A 591 87.49 -1.44 32.72
N ILE A 592 86.96 -2.44 31.98
CA ILE A 592 86.15 -3.64 32.30
C ILE A 592 85.13 -3.76 31.15
N LEU A 593 85.30 -4.60 30.12
CA LEU A 593 85.65 -6.04 30.02
C LEU A 593 84.48 -6.99 30.34
N GLY A 594 83.82 -7.46 29.29
CA GLY A 594 82.80 -8.51 29.33
C GLY A 594 81.99 -8.51 28.03
N GLY A 595 82.12 -9.55 27.21
CA GLY A 595 81.54 -9.55 25.85
C GLY A 595 80.87 -10.87 25.46
N LYS A 596 79.87 -10.77 24.59
CA LYS A 596 79.40 -11.89 23.77
C LYS A 596 78.82 -11.37 22.44
N SER A 597 78.97 -12.17 21.39
CA SER A 597 78.75 -11.78 19.99
C SER A 597 77.28 -11.50 19.64
N VAL A 598 77.03 -10.37 18.98
CA VAL A 598 76.07 -10.22 17.86
C VAL A 598 76.78 -9.38 16.77
N THR A 599 76.38 -9.57 15.51
CA THR A 599 77.02 -8.99 14.32
C THR A 599 76.77 -7.49 14.13
N SER A 600 77.69 -6.83 13.43
CA SER A 600 77.65 -5.42 13.07
C SER A 600 76.51 -5.04 12.12
N HIS A 601 75.76 -3.98 12.47
CA HIS A 601 75.32 -2.95 11.53
C HIS A 601 75.43 -1.58 12.24
N ALA A 602 75.56 -0.50 11.48
CA ALA A 602 76.12 0.76 11.98
C ALA A 602 75.12 1.92 12.03
N SER A 603 75.18 2.68 13.13
CA SER A 603 75.01 4.14 13.13
C SER A 603 75.52 4.73 14.45
N ASP A 604 76.70 5.35 14.44
CA ASP A 604 77.06 6.29 15.51
C ASP A 604 76.17 7.55 15.42
N ASN A 605 76.07 8.28 16.54
CA ASN A 605 75.24 9.49 16.77
C ASN A 605 73.81 9.23 17.29
N GLN A 606 73.68 8.60 18.46
CA GLN A 606 72.69 9.07 19.45
C GLN A 606 73.42 9.87 20.52
N SER A 607 73.03 11.13 20.69
CA SER A 607 73.53 12.01 21.75
C SER A 607 73.02 11.55 23.12
N PHE A 608 73.70 11.96 24.19
CA PHE A 608 73.16 11.85 25.55
C PHE A 608 71.80 12.55 25.66
N ALA A 609 71.58 13.63 24.89
CA ALA A 609 70.28 14.28 24.81
C ALA A 609 69.19 13.37 24.19
N ASP A 610 69.52 12.63 23.13
CA ASP A 610 68.56 11.73 22.45
C ASP A 610 68.20 10.55 23.37
N LEU A 611 69.17 9.97 24.08
CA LEU A 611 68.91 8.93 25.08
C LEU A 611 68.08 9.43 26.27
N TRP A 612 68.17 10.72 26.64
CA TRP A 612 67.27 11.34 27.62
C TRP A 612 65.89 11.64 27.05
N VAL A 613 65.77 11.98 25.76
CA VAL A 613 64.48 12.15 25.08
C VAL A 613 63.77 10.81 24.92
N ASP A 614 64.46 9.75 24.51
CA ASP A 614 63.93 8.37 24.49
C ASP A 614 63.54 7.91 25.89
N PHE A 615 64.33 8.22 26.93
CA PHE A 615 63.98 7.92 28.32
C PHE A 615 62.72 8.67 28.77
N LEU A 616 62.59 9.96 28.45
CA LEU A 616 61.41 10.77 28.81
C LEU A 616 60.16 10.38 28.00
N LEU A 617 60.30 10.04 26.72
CA LEU A 617 59.22 9.47 25.91
C LEU A 617 58.76 8.13 26.47
N LYS A 618 59.70 7.26 26.87
CA LYS A 618 59.39 5.96 27.45
C LYS A 618 58.79 6.04 28.85
N ASP A 619 59.23 6.99 29.68
CA ASP A 619 58.65 7.28 31.01
C ASP A 619 57.29 8.01 30.89
N ALA A 620 57.01 8.67 29.76
CA ALA A 620 55.67 9.16 29.41
C ALA A 620 54.76 8.04 28.91
N GLU A 621 55.21 7.20 27.97
CA GLU A 621 54.49 6.02 27.47
C GLU A 621 54.20 5.01 28.60
N GLU A 622 55.13 4.82 29.55
CA GLU A 622 54.88 4.03 30.75
C GLU A 622 53.98 4.71 31.80
N ARG A 623 53.73 6.03 31.73
CA ARG A 623 52.65 6.66 32.50
C ARG A 623 51.33 6.52 31.79
N GLU A 624 51.25 6.86 30.50
CA GLU A 624 50.03 6.72 29.70
C GLU A 624 49.51 5.28 29.72
N ARG A 625 50.40 4.27 29.67
CA ARG A 625 49.99 2.86 29.80
C ARG A 625 49.51 2.51 31.22
N ARG A 626 50.10 3.06 32.29
CA ARG A 626 49.60 2.85 33.67
C ARG A 626 48.28 3.57 33.90
N GLU A 627 48.12 4.78 33.40
CA GLU A 627 46.87 5.56 33.46
C GLU A 627 45.77 4.87 32.63
N ALA A 628 46.10 4.23 31.50
CA ALA A 628 45.18 3.38 30.76
C ALA A 628 44.83 2.08 31.49
N GLU A 629 45.81 1.38 32.07
CA GLU A 629 45.60 0.17 32.90
C GLU A 629 44.70 0.49 34.11
N GLU A 630 44.95 1.60 34.83
CA GLU A 630 44.12 2.08 35.95
C GLU A 630 42.73 2.54 35.50
N ALA A 631 42.60 3.20 34.34
CA ALA A 631 41.31 3.61 33.79
C ALA A 631 40.46 2.42 33.33
N GLU A 632 41.07 1.38 32.76
CA GLU A 632 40.38 0.15 32.36
C GLU A 632 39.95 -0.67 33.59
N GLU A 633 40.78 -0.75 34.64
CA GLU A 633 40.38 -1.37 35.92
C GLU A 633 39.26 -0.58 36.62
N ALA A 634 39.32 0.77 36.62
CA ALA A 634 38.25 1.61 37.13
C ALA A 634 36.94 1.48 36.32
N ALA A 635 37.03 1.36 34.99
CA ALA A 635 35.87 1.09 34.14
C ALA A 635 35.27 -0.30 34.42
N ALA A 636 36.11 -1.33 34.61
CA ALA A 636 35.67 -2.68 34.96
C ALA A 636 35.04 -2.75 36.37
N ALA A 637 35.56 -1.98 37.34
CA ALA A 637 34.96 -1.84 38.67
C ALA A 637 33.59 -1.15 38.61
N LYS A 638 33.46 -0.09 37.79
CA LYS A 638 32.19 0.62 37.60
C LYS A 638 31.14 -0.25 36.89
N ALA A 639 31.53 -0.97 35.83
CA ALA A 639 30.66 -1.91 35.12
C ALA A 639 30.12 -3.02 36.04
N LYS A 640 30.90 -3.46 37.05
CA LYS A 640 30.41 -4.39 38.09
C LYS A 640 29.37 -3.75 38.99
N GLN A 641 29.55 -2.50 39.42
CA GLN A 641 28.55 -1.78 40.23
C GLN A 641 27.23 -1.54 39.46
N ASP A 642 27.30 -1.15 38.19
CA ASP A 642 26.11 -0.97 37.35
C ASP A 642 25.39 -2.31 37.06
N ALA A 643 26.13 -3.42 36.97
CA ALA A 643 25.59 -4.78 36.84
C ALA A 643 24.97 -5.34 38.14
N GLU A 644 25.51 -4.99 39.31
CA GLU A 644 24.91 -5.32 40.61
C GLU A 644 23.57 -4.57 40.75
N LYS A 645 23.56 -3.27 40.42
CA LYS A 645 22.40 -2.38 40.55
C LYS A 645 21.23 -2.76 39.63
N THR A 646 21.51 -3.08 38.36
CA THR A 646 20.47 -3.58 37.44
C THR A 646 19.87 -4.93 37.87
N ARG A 647 20.53 -5.64 38.80
CA ARG A 647 20.02 -6.89 39.39
C ARG A 647 19.06 -6.67 40.55
N GLU A 648 19.17 -5.54 41.26
CA GLU A 648 18.20 -5.12 42.28
C GLU A 648 16.92 -4.55 41.62
N ASP A 649 17.06 -3.70 40.61
CA ASP A 649 15.91 -3.14 39.87
C ASP A 649 15.09 -4.23 39.16
N ALA A 650 15.74 -5.27 38.63
CA ALA A 650 15.06 -6.40 37.98
C ALA A 650 14.23 -7.28 38.94
N ALA A 651 14.48 -7.24 40.25
CA ALA A 651 13.79 -8.06 41.24
C ALA A 651 12.40 -7.52 41.64
N LEU A 652 11.99 -6.34 41.13
CA LEU A 652 10.77 -5.64 41.51
C LEU A 652 9.69 -5.55 40.40
N SER A 653 9.92 -6.18 39.24
CA SER A 653 9.00 -6.07 38.08
C SER A 653 8.28 -7.37 37.68
N ASP A 654 8.68 -8.54 38.18
CA ASP A 654 8.07 -9.84 37.83
C ASP A 654 6.87 -10.18 38.72
N SER A 655 5.83 -9.35 38.63
CA SER A 655 4.49 -9.71 39.14
C SER A 655 3.37 -9.14 38.28
N ASP A 656 3.20 -9.66 37.06
CA ASP A 656 1.90 -10.20 36.60
C ASP A 656 1.97 -10.87 35.20
N PHE A 657 0.98 -11.72 34.92
CA PHE A 657 0.69 -12.44 33.65
C PHE A 657 1.66 -13.54 33.15
N SER A 658 1.36 -14.77 33.58
CA SER A 658 1.80 -16.04 32.99
C SER A 658 0.94 -16.46 31.78
N ALA A 659 1.54 -17.03 30.70
CA ALA A 659 1.05 -18.22 29.95
C ALA A 659 1.80 -18.58 28.62
N VAL A 660 3.06 -19.02 28.74
CA VAL A 660 3.67 -20.24 28.15
C VAL A 660 2.70 -21.21 27.38
N PRO A 661 3.08 -21.93 26.28
CA PRO A 661 4.08 -21.69 25.21
C PRO A 661 3.70 -22.21 23.77
N LEU A 662 4.46 -21.87 22.70
CA LEU A 662 4.59 -22.73 21.50
C LEU A 662 5.98 -22.71 20.81
N ARG A 663 6.78 -23.73 21.16
CA ARG A 663 7.82 -24.49 20.39
C ARG A 663 8.83 -23.79 19.44
N SER A 664 10.10 -24.02 19.77
CA SER A 664 11.33 -23.88 18.96
C SER A 664 11.30 -24.63 17.61
N TRP A 665 11.75 -24.03 16.50
CA TRP A 665 13.16 -23.87 16.03
C TRP A 665 13.76 -25.13 15.37
N GLU A 666 14.24 -24.96 14.14
CA GLU A 666 15.07 -25.90 13.36
C GLU A 666 16.34 -26.34 14.10
N SER A 667 16.91 -27.49 13.71
CA SER A 667 18.26 -27.90 14.13
C SER A 667 18.96 -28.76 13.08
N ASN A 668 20.30 -28.80 13.17
CA ASN A 668 21.23 -29.70 12.46
C ASN A 668 21.65 -29.34 11.01
N GLN A 669 22.50 -28.32 10.90
CA GLN A 669 23.69 -28.42 10.01
C GLN A 669 24.98 -28.38 10.86
N ARG A 670 25.49 -29.55 11.30
CA ARG A 670 26.85 -29.67 11.87
C ARG A 670 27.43 -31.09 11.94
N LEU A 671 27.41 -31.85 10.83
CA LEU A 671 28.14 -33.12 10.74
C LEU A 671 28.91 -33.27 9.42
N SER A 672 30.23 -33.03 9.47
CA SER A 672 31.34 -33.57 8.63
C SER A 672 32.48 -32.55 8.59
N ARG A 673 33.74 -32.85 8.93
CA ARG A 673 34.41 -34.09 9.35
C ARG A 673 35.56 -33.76 10.33
N LEU A 674 36.02 -34.72 11.14
CA LEU A 674 37.40 -35.29 11.09
C LEU A 674 37.73 -36.21 12.27
N LEU A 675 38.58 -37.21 11.99
CA LEU A 675 39.46 -37.96 12.91
C LEU A 675 38.85 -38.79 14.06
N ALA A 676 38.32 -39.96 13.70
CA ALA A 676 38.77 -41.26 14.24
C ALA A 676 38.40 -42.37 13.25
#